data_AF-A0A7V5VF76-F1
#
_entry.id   AF-A0A7V5VF76-F1
#
_cell.length_a   1.000
_cell.length_b   1.000
_cell.length_c   1.000
_cell.angle_alpha   90.00
_cell.angle_beta   90.00
_cell.angle_gamma   90.00
#
_symmetry.space_group_name_H-M   'P 1'
#
loop_
_entity.id
_entity.type
_entity.pdbx_description
1 polymer ?
#
loop_
_entity_poly.entity_id
_entity_poly.type
_entity_poly.pdbx_seq_one_letter_code
_entity_poly.pdbx_strand_id
1 'polypeptide(L)'
;LDAHGEGNDDLPDDDPDKFIAKIGGEAIFHLLKMIDLEQSAIELRKAVKTQTSEQKRTEALKRLKVVEAFRVREKNTEYRNKPEWMVLDVIPVIPPELRPLVPLEGGRFATSDLNDLYRRVIIRNNRLKKLLEIKAPEVILRNEKRMLQESVDSLFDNSKRSAAMRSDGDRPLKSLSDMLKGKQGRFRQNLLGKRVDYSGRSVIVVGPNLKLHECGLPKDMAIELFKPFIIRKLVERRYVKTVKSAKKLVERRGPEVWDILEEMIEDHPVLLNRAPTLHRLGIQAFQPVLIEGKAIRLHPLVCAAFNADFDGDQMAVHLPLSYEAQVETKLLMLASHNILSPANGKPIAVPSQDIVLGCYYLTKLNPDAEKGRGMIFASPAEVILAYDMGKVDLHAAIKVRHNGSIIETTTGRVIFNQIVPESVGFVNQILSKKALSQLIADVYRITGNKTAAEFLDNLKALGFYNAMRCGASVGLSDIMIPEEKYEMIKEAQEEVDEISSQYEMGFITDGERYNKVIDVWTRTSSMVAEIMFRKLKANRNGFNPLYMMSDSGARGSKEQIRQLAGMRGLMAKPQKSLTGQTGEIIENPITANFLEGLSVIEYFISTHGARKGLADTALKTADAGYLTRRLVDVAQDVIITEKDCGTILGLDVSDLKEGEEIIEPLAERVMGRVAAETIKDPETKEIICKRNSMIDEDAAERIHQSQIETIKVRSELTCETKQGLCAMCYGRNLATGDLVEVGEAVGVMAAQSIGEPGTQLTLRTFHIGGTASRIATETQVESKIEGKAKFINIKTVANSEGQNLVIGRNGKIEILDNDNRSIGTMNIPYGSILLAKDKSKIKKGSPVFEWDPYSSVIIADKAGKVRFQDLIESHTFKEELDEQTGRKQRVVIDSKNKNLNPQINIIGDNDEVISQFIIPVKSFLQVEDGDEIHAGTILVKIPREFGKSRDITGGLPRVAELFESRQPKLRAVVSEIDGYVKFGAIKRGVRELIVESDMETKKYSVSHGVHILVHENDFVEAGERLTDGAISPDDILAIKGPSKVQEYLVNEIQEVYRLQGVKINDKHIGIIVRQMLQKYLVKDSGDTRFLNGDKVHKSDFMEENKRIANKIVIEDPGDSLFMEGQISDKKTVDAINRDLKKAKKEPVKYRKAQPASFSPLLLGITQASLTTKSFISAASFQETTQVLTDAATSGKEDHLIGLKENVIMGHLIPAGTGLKKYDALRMELDESLIPSEEEGDGENVESTEE
;
A
#
# COMPACT_ATOMS: atom_id res chain seq x y z
N LEU A 1 -3.35 28.77 56.48
CA LEU A 1 -4.50 29.71 56.49
C LEU A 1 -4.51 30.49 57.80
N ASP A 2 -4.22 29.84 58.94
CA ASP A 2 -4.06 30.49 60.27
C ASP A 2 -2.87 31.46 60.44
N ALA A 3 -2.14 31.79 59.37
CA ALA A 3 -0.95 32.67 59.41
C ALA A 3 -1.23 34.10 58.89
N HIS A 4 -2.39 34.35 58.27
CA HIS A 4 -2.86 35.68 57.88
C HIS A 4 -4.09 35.98 58.73
N GLY A 5 -3.92 36.82 59.75
CA GLY A 5 -4.86 37.00 60.86
C GLY A 5 -6.26 37.55 60.49
N GLU A 6 -7.12 37.65 61.52
CA GLU A 6 -8.42 38.32 61.47
C GLU A 6 -8.26 39.73 60.83
N GLY A 7 -8.80 39.93 59.63
CA GLY A 7 -8.69 41.18 58.86
C GLY A 7 -8.39 41.02 57.36
N ASN A 8 -8.00 39.82 56.89
CA ASN A 8 -7.75 39.57 55.46
C ASN A 8 -8.98 39.77 54.56
N ASP A 9 -10.20 39.57 55.09
CA ASP A 9 -11.45 39.77 54.35
C ASP A 9 -11.84 41.25 54.20
N ASP A 10 -11.31 42.13 55.05
CA ASP A 10 -11.61 43.58 55.09
C ASP A 10 -10.75 44.40 54.10
N LEU A 11 -9.68 43.80 53.55
CA LEU A 11 -8.82 44.43 52.55
C LEU A 11 -9.46 44.37 51.15
N PRO A 12 -9.29 45.40 50.29
CA PRO A 12 -9.67 45.33 48.88
C PRO A 12 -8.95 44.19 48.14
N ASP A 13 -9.58 43.60 47.12
CA ASP A 13 -8.96 42.53 46.30
C ASP A 13 -7.69 42.97 45.55
N ASP A 14 -7.45 44.27 45.44
CA ASP A 14 -6.26 44.86 44.82
C ASP A 14 -5.14 45.20 45.83
N ASP A 15 -5.35 44.91 47.12
CA ASP A 15 -4.38 45.20 48.18
C ASP A 15 -3.23 44.16 48.19
N PRO A 16 -1.96 44.59 48.13
CA PRO A 16 -0.80 43.69 48.07
C PRO A 16 -0.63 42.78 49.29
N ASP A 17 -1.20 43.15 50.45
CA ASP A 17 -1.13 42.35 51.68
C ASP A 17 -2.29 41.35 51.81
N LYS A 18 -3.26 41.36 50.89
CA LYS A 18 -4.40 40.44 50.89
C LYS A 18 -4.03 39.09 50.28
N PHE A 19 -4.16 38.03 51.08
CA PHE A 19 -4.03 36.66 50.57
C PHE A 19 -5.34 36.20 49.93
N ILE A 20 -5.33 36.00 48.61
CA ILE A 20 -6.51 35.55 47.85
C ILE A 20 -6.42 34.05 47.58
N ALA A 21 -7.33 33.28 48.17
CA ALA A 21 -7.51 31.85 47.86
C ALA A 21 -8.91 31.61 47.28
N LYS A 22 -8.97 31.03 46.07
CA LYS A 22 -10.20 30.64 45.37
C LYS A 22 -10.24 29.13 45.14
N ILE A 23 -11.41 28.58 44.83
CA ILE A 23 -11.60 27.14 44.57
C ILE A 23 -12.33 26.95 43.22
N GLY A 24 -12.01 25.86 42.52
CA GLY A 24 -12.73 25.44 41.31
C GLY A 24 -12.33 26.21 40.04
N GLY A 25 -13.27 26.32 39.09
CA GLY A 25 -13.01 26.96 37.78
C GLY A 25 -12.60 28.43 37.87
N GLU A 26 -13.14 29.18 38.84
CA GLU A 26 -12.77 30.58 39.09
C GLU A 26 -11.30 30.71 39.51
N ALA A 27 -10.79 29.78 40.33
CA ALA A 27 -9.38 29.76 40.71
C ALA A 27 -8.47 29.52 39.50
N ILE A 28 -8.85 28.57 38.63
CA ILE A 28 -8.10 28.27 37.40
C ILE A 28 -8.09 29.48 36.47
N PHE A 29 -9.23 30.16 36.29
CA PHE A 29 -9.32 31.37 35.47
C PHE A 29 -8.37 32.47 35.96
N HIS A 30 -8.37 32.77 37.26
CA HIS A 30 -7.47 33.77 37.84
C HIS A 30 -6.00 33.37 37.71
N LEU A 31 -5.66 32.10 37.94
CA LEU A 31 -4.29 31.59 37.76
C LEU A 31 -3.83 31.75 36.31
N LEU A 32 -4.68 31.41 35.33
CA LEU A 32 -4.35 31.56 33.91
C LEU A 32 -4.17 33.02 33.49
N LYS A 33 -4.99 33.93 34.03
CA LYS A 33 -4.90 35.38 33.78
C LYS A 33 -3.61 36.00 34.32
N MET A 34 -3.05 35.46 35.41
CA MET A 34 -1.80 35.94 36.02
C MET A 34 -0.54 35.48 35.29
N ILE A 35 -0.63 34.50 34.38
CA ILE A 35 0.54 33.95 33.68
C ILE A 35 1.05 34.96 32.64
N ASP A 36 2.25 35.48 32.86
CA ASP A 36 3.00 36.16 31.80
C ASP A 36 3.67 35.13 30.88
N LEU A 37 3.13 35.01 29.67
CA LEU A 37 3.63 34.10 28.63
C LEU A 37 5.03 34.47 28.13
N GLU A 38 5.40 35.75 28.15
CA GLU A 38 6.71 36.21 27.65
C GLU A 38 7.81 35.89 28.65
N GLN A 39 7.59 36.22 29.92
CA GLN A 39 8.53 35.86 30.99
C GLN A 39 8.67 34.33 31.11
N SER A 40 7.55 33.59 31.09
CA SER A 40 7.55 32.13 31.17
C SER A 40 8.37 31.48 30.04
N ALA A 41 8.31 32.02 28.83
CA ALA A 41 9.08 31.50 27.69
C ALA A 41 10.59 31.71 27.86
N ILE A 42 11.00 32.87 28.39
CA ILE A 42 12.41 33.17 28.66
C ILE A 42 12.96 32.24 29.73
N GLU A 43 12.22 32.07 30.83
CA GLU A 43 12.60 31.17 31.94
C GLU A 43 12.71 29.72 31.47
N LEU A 44 11.73 29.23 30.71
CA LEU A 44 11.73 27.87 30.17
C LEU A 44 12.87 27.65 29.16
N ARG A 45 13.18 28.62 28.30
CA ARG A 45 14.34 28.53 27.38
C ARG A 45 15.66 28.49 28.15
N LYS A 46 15.80 29.27 29.22
CA LYS A 46 16.97 29.23 30.10
C LYS A 46 17.09 27.87 30.78
N ALA A 47 15.98 27.35 31.33
CA ALA A 47 15.93 26.02 31.95
C ALA A 47 16.34 24.92 30.97
N VAL A 48 15.86 24.94 29.73
CA VAL A 48 16.23 23.95 28.70
C VAL A 48 17.73 23.98 28.38
N LYS A 49 18.38 25.15 28.44
CA LYS A 49 19.84 25.31 28.22
C LYS A 49 20.68 24.91 29.44
N THR A 50 20.25 25.26 30.65
CA THR A 50 21.05 25.07 31.87
C THR A 50 20.88 23.70 32.52
N GLN A 51 19.77 23.00 32.25
CA GLN A 51 19.38 21.80 32.99
C GLN A 51 20.04 20.54 32.44
N THR A 52 20.70 19.80 33.34
CA THR A 52 21.47 18.59 33.01
C THR A 52 20.63 17.32 32.96
N SER A 53 19.47 17.27 33.65
CA SER A 53 18.57 16.11 33.65
C SER A 53 17.70 16.06 32.39
N GLU A 54 17.76 14.95 31.65
CA GLU A 54 16.98 14.73 30.43
C GLU A 54 15.47 14.78 30.66
N GLN A 55 14.97 14.19 31.76
CA GLN A 55 13.54 14.18 32.08
C GLN A 55 13.00 15.60 32.29
N LYS A 56 13.67 16.39 33.15
CA LYS A 56 13.26 17.78 33.42
C LYS A 56 13.40 18.68 32.19
N ARG A 57 14.44 18.46 31.38
CA ARG A 57 14.61 19.15 30.09
C ARG A 57 13.46 18.83 29.13
N THR A 58 13.04 17.56 29.05
CA THR A 58 11.92 17.13 28.20
C THR A 58 10.59 17.72 28.66
N GLU A 59 10.35 17.77 29.97
CA GLU A 59 9.15 18.40 30.55
C GLU A 59 9.11 19.91 30.29
N ALA A 60 10.24 20.59 30.50
CA ALA A 60 10.40 22.01 30.18
C ALA A 60 10.17 22.29 28.69
N LEU A 61 10.68 21.44 27.80
CA LEU A 61 10.44 21.52 26.35
C LEU A 61 8.95 21.35 25.99
N LYS A 62 8.25 20.37 26.58
CA LYS A 62 6.81 20.19 26.36
C LYS A 62 6.01 21.42 26.79
N ARG A 63 6.31 21.98 27.95
CA ARG A 63 5.66 23.19 28.45
C ARG A 63 5.99 24.41 27.58
N LEU A 64 7.26 24.56 27.20
CA LEU A 64 7.71 25.62 26.30
C LEU A 64 6.97 25.58 24.97
N LYS A 65 6.72 24.38 24.42
CA LYS A 65 5.96 24.21 23.17
C LYS A 65 4.52 24.75 23.27
N VAL A 66 3.84 24.50 24.39
CA VAL A 66 2.48 25.03 24.63
C VAL A 66 2.54 26.56 24.78
N VAL A 67 3.49 27.07 25.55
CA VAL A 67 3.68 28.52 25.73
C VAL A 67 3.97 29.20 24.39
N GLU A 68 4.86 28.63 23.56
CA GLU A 68 5.13 29.14 22.21
C GLU A 68 3.89 29.10 21.32
N ALA A 69 3.07 28.05 21.38
CA ALA A 69 1.82 27.98 20.62
C ALA A 69 0.87 29.16 20.92
N PHE A 70 0.77 29.61 22.19
CA PHE A 70 0.01 30.81 22.56
C PHE A 70 0.73 32.14 22.23
N ARG A 71 2.04 32.10 21.94
CA ARG A 71 2.85 33.28 21.61
C ARG A 71 2.94 33.56 20.10
N VAL A 72 2.87 32.53 19.25
CA VAL A 72 3.14 32.68 17.81
C VAL A 72 2.17 33.70 17.20
N ARG A 73 2.73 34.76 16.62
CA ARG A 73 2.06 35.67 15.68
C ARG A 73 2.23 35.10 14.27
N GLU A 74 1.15 34.68 13.62
CA GLU A 74 1.15 34.66 12.16
C GLU A 74 0.87 36.08 11.63
N LYS A 75 1.50 36.43 10.51
CA LYS A 75 1.91 37.80 10.15
C LYS A 75 0.78 38.84 9.98
N ASN A 76 -0.50 38.47 10.07
CA ASN A 76 -1.63 39.30 9.65
C ASN A 76 -2.79 39.42 10.64
N THR A 77 -2.68 38.94 11.88
CA THR A 77 -3.75 39.06 12.89
C THR A 77 -3.33 39.89 14.10
N GLU A 78 -4.15 40.90 14.45
CA GLU A 78 -3.97 41.71 15.66
C GLU A 78 -4.34 40.95 16.96
N TYR A 79 -5.00 39.80 16.84
CA TYR A 79 -5.57 39.06 17.97
C TYR A 79 -4.63 37.96 18.48
N ARG A 80 -4.31 38.00 19.78
CA ARG A 80 -3.52 36.99 20.49
C ARG A 80 -4.46 36.09 21.33
N ASN A 81 -4.34 34.77 21.18
CA ASN A 81 -5.03 33.83 22.06
C ASN A 81 -4.59 34.05 23.51
N LYS A 82 -5.56 34.11 24.42
CA LYS A 82 -5.29 34.27 25.84
C LYS A 82 -5.55 32.98 26.62
N PRO A 83 -4.68 32.58 27.56
CA PRO A 83 -4.85 31.33 28.31
C PRO A 83 -6.18 31.23 29.06
N GLU A 84 -6.69 32.35 29.59
CA GLU A 84 -7.93 32.39 30.35
C GLU A 84 -9.18 31.99 29.54
N TRP A 85 -9.14 32.06 28.20
CA TRP A 85 -10.24 31.65 27.32
C TRP A 85 -10.50 30.14 27.33
N MET A 86 -9.60 29.33 27.90
CA MET A 86 -9.86 27.90 28.13
C MET A 86 -10.98 27.66 29.16
N VAL A 87 -11.26 28.64 30.02
CA VAL A 87 -12.37 28.60 30.97
C VAL A 87 -13.51 29.45 30.40
N LEU A 88 -14.58 28.78 29.97
CA LEU A 88 -15.73 29.44 29.34
C LEU A 88 -16.64 30.09 30.39
N ASP A 89 -16.84 31.39 30.26
CA ASP A 89 -17.86 32.18 30.98
C ASP A 89 -19.21 32.21 30.22
N VAL A 90 -19.14 32.16 28.89
CA VAL A 90 -20.30 32.19 27.98
C VAL A 90 -20.29 30.98 27.05
N ILE A 91 -21.44 30.30 26.94
CA ILE A 91 -21.63 29.15 26.04
C ILE A 91 -22.53 29.56 24.87
N PRO A 92 -22.05 29.50 23.62
CA PRO A 92 -22.88 29.78 22.46
C PRO A 92 -23.91 28.66 22.23
N VAL A 93 -25.12 29.04 21.81
CA VAL A 93 -26.21 28.11 21.50
C VAL A 93 -26.36 28.00 19.99
N ILE A 94 -26.34 26.78 19.47
CA ILE A 94 -26.51 26.52 18.04
C ILE A 94 -27.91 26.97 17.56
N PRO A 95 -28.05 27.57 16.37
CA PRO A 95 -29.33 27.96 15.79
C PRO A 95 -30.35 26.81 15.74
N PRO A 96 -31.65 27.05 16.00
CA PRO A 96 -32.69 26.01 15.99
C PRO A 96 -32.79 25.19 14.71
N GLU A 97 -32.50 25.76 13.54
CA GLU A 97 -32.51 25.07 12.24
C GLU A 97 -31.53 23.89 12.17
N LEU A 98 -30.40 24.00 12.88
CA LEU A 98 -29.40 22.93 12.97
C LEU A 98 -29.70 21.90 14.06
N ARG A 99 -30.75 22.14 14.87
CA ARG A 99 -31.29 21.25 15.91
C ARG A 99 -32.82 21.19 15.85
N PRO A 100 -33.39 20.82 14.69
CA PRO A 100 -34.81 21.04 14.40
C PRO A 100 -35.70 20.21 15.33
N LEU A 101 -36.92 20.72 15.51
CA LEU A 101 -38.02 20.04 16.19
C LEU A 101 -39.10 19.83 15.13
N VAL A 102 -39.10 18.64 14.53
CA VAL A 102 -39.95 18.32 13.37
C VAL A 102 -41.19 17.59 13.87
N PRO A 103 -42.41 18.10 13.59
CA PRO A 103 -43.63 17.35 13.87
C PRO A 103 -43.69 16.11 12.98
N LEU A 104 -43.98 14.97 13.59
CA LEU A 104 -44.26 13.71 12.91
C LEU A 104 -45.78 13.50 12.84
N GLU A 105 -46.22 12.67 11.87
CA GLU A 105 -47.60 12.23 11.80
C GLU A 105 -48.04 11.58 13.13
N GLY A 106 -49.19 12.00 13.66
CA GLY A 106 -49.71 11.55 14.96
C GLY A 106 -49.36 12.42 16.17
N GLY A 107 -48.95 13.68 15.97
CA GLY A 107 -48.77 14.66 17.05
C GLY A 107 -47.51 14.47 17.90
N ARG A 108 -46.62 13.56 17.48
CA ARG A 108 -45.29 13.37 18.08
C ARG A 108 -44.30 14.36 17.48
N PHE A 109 -43.25 14.68 18.22
CA PHE A 109 -42.16 15.53 17.74
C PHE A 109 -40.86 14.74 17.71
N ALA A 110 -40.15 14.80 16.58
CA ALA A 110 -38.76 14.38 16.50
C ALA A 110 -37.88 15.55 16.98
N THR A 111 -37.15 15.31 18.07
CA THR A 111 -36.24 16.30 18.66
C THR A 111 -34.79 15.87 18.45
N SER A 112 -33.92 16.83 18.16
CA SER A 112 -32.47 16.60 18.17
C SER A 112 -31.96 16.33 19.59
N ASP A 113 -31.07 15.34 19.75
CA ASP A 113 -30.39 15.02 21.03
C ASP A 113 -29.74 16.25 21.70
N LEU A 114 -29.28 17.23 20.90
CA LEU A 114 -28.68 18.47 21.40
C LEU A 114 -29.67 19.31 22.22
N ASN A 115 -30.95 19.29 21.87
CA ASN A 115 -31.96 20.07 22.59
C ASN A 115 -32.09 19.60 24.04
N ASP A 116 -31.96 18.30 24.29
CA ASP A 116 -32.00 17.74 25.65
C ASP A 116 -30.75 18.11 26.45
N LEU A 117 -29.57 18.08 25.81
CA LEU A 117 -28.31 18.52 26.44
C LEU A 117 -28.36 20.02 26.79
N TYR A 118 -28.78 20.88 25.85
CA TYR A 118 -28.96 22.31 26.12
C TYR A 118 -30.00 22.57 27.21
N ARG A 119 -31.14 21.87 27.18
CA ARG A 119 -32.19 21.98 28.21
C ARG A 119 -31.62 21.71 29.60
N ARG A 120 -30.80 20.66 29.76
CA ARG A 120 -30.17 20.33 31.04
C ARG A 120 -29.22 21.44 31.50
N VAL A 121 -28.34 21.94 30.63
CA VAL A 121 -27.42 23.05 30.95
C VAL A 121 -28.19 24.29 31.40
N ILE A 122 -29.25 24.67 30.67
CA ILE A 122 -30.07 25.84 30.99
C ILE A 122 -30.78 25.68 32.33
N ILE A 123 -31.38 24.53 32.61
CA ILE A 123 -32.06 24.26 33.88
C ILE A 123 -31.08 24.35 35.05
N ARG A 124 -29.89 23.75 34.92
CA ARG A 124 -28.84 23.78 35.95
C ARG A 124 -28.31 25.19 36.17
N ASN A 125 -28.05 25.94 35.11
CA ASN A 125 -27.59 27.32 35.20
C ASN A 125 -28.62 28.23 35.87
N ASN A 126 -29.89 28.12 35.47
CA ASN A 126 -30.99 28.88 36.09
C ASN A 126 -31.18 28.52 37.56
N ARG A 127 -31.02 27.24 37.92
CA ARG A 127 -31.07 26.79 39.32
C ARG A 127 -29.91 27.34 40.13
N LEU A 128 -28.69 27.31 39.61
CA LEU A 128 -27.51 27.88 40.26
C LEU A 128 -27.70 29.40 40.48
N LYS A 129 -28.21 30.12 39.48
CA LYS A 129 -28.51 31.56 39.59
C LYS A 129 -29.50 31.84 40.73
N LYS A 130 -30.61 31.10 40.81
CA LYS A 130 -31.58 31.23 41.91
C LYS A 130 -30.97 30.92 43.27
N LEU A 131 -30.10 29.90 43.36
CA LEU A 131 -29.42 29.55 44.63
C LEU A 131 -28.44 30.64 45.08
N LEU A 132 -27.77 31.32 44.13
CA LEU A 132 -26.92 32.48 44.42
C LEU A 132 -27.74 33.67 44.91
N GLU A 133 -28.88 33.97 44.28
CA GLU A 133 -29.80 35.04 44.69
C GLU A 133 -30.33 34.83 46.12
N ILE A 134 -30.62 33.59 46.50
CA ILE A 134 -31.14 33.22 47.84
C ILE A 134 -29.98 33.07 48.87
N LYS A 135 -28.71 33.23 48.47
CA LYS A 135 -27.53 33.00 49.32
C LYS A 135 -27.54 31.62 49.99
N ALA A 136 -27.81 30.57 49.22
CA ALA A 136 -27.84 29.19 49.70
C ALA A 136 -26.47 28.74 50.27
N PRO A 137 -26.44 27.75 51.20
CA PRO A 137 -25.19 27.22 51.76
C PRO A 137 -24.18 26.77 50.71
N GLU A 138 -22.88 26.98 50.98
CA GLU A 138 -21.80 26.67 50.04
C GLU A 138 -21.80 25.22 49.53
N VAL A 139 -22.17 24.26 50.37
CA VAL A 139 -22.21 22.84 50.00
C VAL A 139 -23.17 22.62 48.82
N ILE A 140 -24.32 23.30 48.83
CA ILE A 140 -25.34 23.19 47.78
C ILE A 140 -24.85 23.90 46.50
N LEU A 141 -24.25 25.09 46.65
CA LEU A 141 -23.66 25.82 45.52
C LEU A 141 -22.54 25.03 44.85
N ARG A 142 -21.64 24.41 45.62
CA ARG A 142 -20.56 23.56 45.11
C ARG A 142 -21.10 22.36 44.35
N ASN A 143 -22.15 21.71 44.87
CA ASN A 143 -22.78 20.60 44.17
C ASN A 143 -23.44 21.05 42.86
N GLU A 144 -24.16 22.17 42.85
CA GLU A 144 -24.82 22.66 41.63
C GLU A 144 -23.80 23.17 40.60
N LYS A 145 -22.72 23.84 41.02
CA LYS A 145 -21.57 24.19 40.15
C LYS A 145 -20.96 22.93 39.53
N ARG A 146 -20.77 21.86 40.30
CA ARG A 146 -20.31 20.56 39.77
C ARG A 146 -21.30 20.04 38.73
N MET A 147 -22.59 19.91 39.06
CA MET A 147 -23.60 19.38 38.14
C MET A 147 -23.73 20.21 36.84
N LEU A 148 -23.56 21.53 36.92
CA LEU A 148 -23.50 22.40 35.75
C LEU A 148 -22.29 22.05 34.88
N GLN A 149 -21.09 21.94 35.46
CA GLN A 149 -19.90 21.50 34.73
C GLN A 149 -20.12 20.14 34.05
N GLU A 150 -20.75 19.18 34.74
CA GLU A 150 -21.04 17.86 34.15
C GLU A 150 -21.99 17.95 32.96
N SER A 151 -22.99 18.83 33.03
CA SER A 151 -23.95 19.05 31.94
C SER A 151 -23.29 19.73 30.73
N VAL A 152 -22.38 20.68 30.98
CA VAL A 152 -21.61 21.37 29.95
C VAL A 152 -20.62 20.40 29.28
N ASP A 153 -19.90 19.60 30.05
CA ASP A 153 -18.99 18.59 29.51
C ASP A 153 -19.75 17.58 28.63
N SER A 154 -20.94 17.17 29.05
CA SER A 154 -21.79 16.24 28.29
C SER A 154 -22.32 16.87 26.98
N LEU A 155 -22.55 18.19 26.95
CA LEU A 155 -22.91 18.91 25.73
C LEU A 155 -21.76 18.89 24.70
N PHE A 156 -20.52 19.14 25.15
CA PHE A 156 -19.35 19.17 24.28
C PHE A 156 -18.85 17.78 23.88
N ASP A 157 -18.67 16.86 24.83
CA ASP A 157 -18.23 15.48 24.59
C ASP A 157 -18.79 14.50 25.64
N ASN A 158 -19.92 13.89 25.33
CA ASN A 158 -20.60 12.92 26.19
C ASN A 158 -19.84 11.58 26.31
N SER A 159 -18.93 11.29 25.37
CA SER A 159 -18.27 9.97 25.27
C SER A 159 -17.07 9.79 26.20
N LYS A 160 -16.47 10.88 26.68
CA LYS A 160 -15.26 10.83 27.55
C LYS A 160 -15.57 10.47 29.01
N ARG A 161 -16.84 10.49 29.42
CA ARG A 161 -17.24 10.20 30.81
C ARG A 161 -17.61 8.72 30.98
N SER A 162 -17.35 8.20 32.19
CA SER A 162 -17.63 6.80 32.57
C SER A 162 -19.12 6.44 32.54
N ALA A 163 -20.00 7.43 32.78
CA ALA A 163 -21.45 7.29 32.64
C ALA A 163 -21.96 8.36 31.68
N ALA A 164 -22.05 8.03 30.39
CA ALA A 164 -22.64 8.91 29.39
C ALA A 164 -24.10 9.23 29.70
N MET A 165 -24.53 10.46 29.46
CA MET A 165 -25.94 10.84 29.59
C MET A 165 -26.77 10.13 28.51
N ARG A 166 -27.85 9.48 28.95
CA ARG A 166 -28.75 8.69 28.11
C ARG A 166 -30.12 9.34 27.96
N SER A 167 -30.76 8.99 26.85
CA SER A 167 -32.18 9.26 26.57
C SER A 167 -33.08 8.25 27.30
N ASP A 168 -34.39 8.47 27.24
CA ASP A 168 -35.39 7.56 27.83
C ASP A 168 -35.34 6.14 27.25
N GLY A 169 -34.78 5.97 26.04
CA GLY A 169 -34.55 4.66 25.40
C GLY A 169 -33.17 4.04 25.66
N ASP A 170 -32.48 4.44 26.73
CA ASP A 170 -31.14 3.97 27.15
C ASP A 170 -30.02 4.15 26.11
N ARG A 171 -30.27 4.90 25.02
CA ARG A 171 -29.24 5.31 24.06
C ARG A 171 -28.49 6.54 24.57
N PRO A 172 -27.14 6.61 24.46
CA PRO A 172 -26.39 7.82 24.76
C PRO A 172 -26.77 8.96 23.80
N LEU A 173 -26.93 10.17 24.36
CA LEU A 173 -27.21 11.38 23.59
C LEU A 173 -25.98 11.79 22.79
N LYS A 174 -26.17 12.18 21.52
CA LYS A 174 -25.09 12.69 20.65
C LYS A 174 -24.67 14.09 21.09
N SER A 175 -23.38 14.26 21.39
CA SER A 175 -22.77 15.55 21.73
C SER A 175 -22.32 16.33 20.50
N LEU A 176 -21.87 17.58 20.70
CA LEU A 176 -21.30 18.42 19.63
C LEU A 176 -20.09 17.76 18.98
N SER A 177 -19.19 17.18 19.77
CA SER A 177 -18.02 16.46 19.26
C SER A 177 -18.42 15.24 18.44
N ASP A 178 -19.46 14.50 18.84
CA ASP A 178 -19.97 13.32 18.10
C ASP A 178 -20.56 13.68 16.74
N MET A 179 -21.08 14.91 16.59
CA MET A 179 -21.54 15.40 15.28
C MET A 179 -20.38 15.71 14.33
N LEU A 180 -19.17 15.97 14.84
CA LEU A 180 -17.99 16.25 14.03
C LEU A 180 -17.15 14.99 13.78
N LYS A 181 -16.96 14.15 14.79
CA LYS A 181 -16.05 12.99 14.75
C LYS A 181 -16.73 11.71 14.25
N GLY A 182 -15.91 10.74 13.82
CA GLY A 182 -16.38 9.40 13.44
C GLY A 182 -16.93 9.30 12.01
N LYS A 183 -17.47 8.12 11.66
CA LYS A 183 -17.98 7.84 10.30
C LYS A 183 -19.27 8.60 9.99
N GLN A 184 -20.12 8.80 10.99
CA GLN A 184 -21.36 9.59 10.88
C GLN A 184 -21.14 11.10 11.12
N GLY A 185 -19.90 11.51 11.41
CA GLY A 185 -19.58 12.92 11.62
C GLY A 185 -19.66 13.72 10.33
N ARG A 186 -19.91 15.04 10.44
CA ARG A 186 -20.12 15.95 9.32
C ARG A 186 -18.97 15.94 8.31
N PHE A 187 -17.71 15.91 8.77
CA PHE A 187 -16.53 15.85 7.89
C PHE A 187 -16.57 14.69 6.90
N ARG A 188 -17.02 13.51 7.33
CA ARG A 188 -16.99 12.29 6.49
C ARG A 188 -18.32 12.04 5.79
N GLN A 189 -19.44 12.13 6.51
CA GLN A 189 -20.74 11.73 5.97
C GLN A 189 -21.40 12.79 5.09
N ASN A 190 -21.15 14.09 5.36
CA ASN A 190 -21.89 15.18 4.72
C ASN A 190 -21.00 16.10 3.87
N LEU A 191 -19.73 16.27 4.23
CA LEU A 191 -18.81 17.17 3.52
C LEU A 191 -18.08 16.42 2.40
N LEU A 192 -17.51 15.24 2.69
CA LEU A 192 -16.86 14.41 1.68
C LEU A 192 -17.83 13.47 0.95
N GLY A 193 -18.72 12.81 1.69
CA GLY A 193 -19.86 12.11 1.11
C GLY A 193 -21.05 13.06 0.97
N LYS A 194 -21.65 13.16 -0.21
CA LYS A 194 -22.87 13.95 -0.43
C LYS A 194 -23.87 13.12 -1.20
N ARG A 195 -25.15 13.30 -0.89
CA ARG A 195 -26.22 12.88 -1.81
C ARG A 195 -26.27 13.90 -2.94
N VAL A 196 -26.37 13.41 -4.17
CA VAL A 196 -26.29 14.24 -5.37
C VAL A 196 -27.57 14.04 -6.16
N ASP A 197 -28.21 15.15 -6.52
CA ASP A 197 -29.36 15.15 -7.43
C ASP A 197 -28.92 14.76 -8.85
N TYR A 198 -29.87 14.57 -9.77
CA TYR A 198 -29.58 14.15 -11.16
C TYR A 198 -28.74 12.86 -11.22
N SER A 199 -29.07 11.93 -10.32
CA SER A 199 -28.47 10.61 -10.26
C SER A 199 -29.52 9.50 -10.16
N GLY A 200 -29.19 8.33 -10.67
CA GLY A 200 -30.05 7.15 -10.66
C GLY A 200 -29.23 5.88 -10.43
N ARG A 201 -29.89 4.76 -10.12
CA ARG A 201 -29.24 3.45 -10.01
C ARG A 201 -30.13 2.37 -10.58
N SER A 202 -29.54 1.42 -11.29
CA SER A 202 -30.23 0.19 -11.69
C SER A 202 -29.26 -0.98 -11.82
N VAL A 203 -29.83 -2.18 -11.97
CA VAL A 203 -29.09 -3.42 -12.25
C VAL A 203 -28.45 -3.33 -13.62
N ILE A 204 -27.23 -3.84 -13.76
CA ILE A 204 -26.53 -3.91 -15.04
C ILE A 204 -26.78 -5.22 -15.78
N VAL A 205 -26.85 -5.13 -17.09
CA VAL A 205 -26.96 -6.26 -18.02
C VAL A 205 -25.97 -6.08 -19.17
N VAL A 206 -25.63 -7.18 -19.84
CA VAL A 206 -24.64 -7.15 -20.93
C VAL A 206 -25.20 -6.45 -22.18
N GLY A 207 -24.41 -5.55 -22.77
CA GLY A 207 -24.73 -4.87 -24.03
C GLY A 207 -23.71 -5.18 -25.12
N PRO A 208 -23.76 -6.36 -25.78
CA PRO A 208 -22.73 -6.79 -26.73
C PRO A 208 -22.68 -5.94 -28.01
N ASN A 209 -23.80 -5.32 -28.40
CA ASN A 209 -23.92 -4.51 -29.60
C ASN A 209 -23.50 -3.04 -29.40
N LEU A 210 -23.26 -2.61 -28.16
CA LEU A 210 -22.81 -1.25 -27.86
C LEU A 210 -21.36 -1.08 -28.30
N LYS A 211 -20.96 0.13 -28.69
CA LYS A 211 -19.55 0.48 -28.87
C LYS A 211 -18.87 0.75 -27.53
N LEU A 212 -17.53 0.81 -27.51
CA LEU A 212 -16.77 0.98 -26.27
C LEU A 212 -17.11 2.27 -25.50
N HIS A 213 -17.49 3.34 -26.19
CA HIS A 213 -17.85 4.63 -25.60
C HIS A 213 -19.34 4.78 -25.29
N GLU A 214 -20.18 3.78 -25.59
CA GLU A 214 -21.64 3.83 -25.45
C GLU A 214 -22.11 3.05 -24.21
N CYS A 215 -23.23 3.48 -23.61
CA CYS A 215 -23.96 2.71 -22.61
C CYS A 215 -25.46 2.73 -22.90
N GLY A 216 -26.17 1.65 -22.57
CA GLY A 216 -27.63 1.64 -22.72
C GLY A 216 -28.32 2.21 -21.49
N LEU A 217 -29.06 3.31 -21.66
CA LEU A 217 -29.81 3.98 -20.61
C LEU A 217 -31.32 3.72 -20.76
N PRO A 218 -32.00 3.17 -19.73
CA PRO A 218 -33.45 3.00 -19.73
C PRO A 218 -34.20 4.31 -20.01
N LYS A 219 -35.17 4.27 -20.92
CA LYS A 219 -36.04 5.40 -21.26
C LYS A 219 -36.68 6.07 -20.03
N ASP A 220 -37.22 5.26 -19.10
CA ASP A 220 -37.81 5.75 -17.85
C ASP A 220 -36.82 6.53 -16.98
N MET A 221 -35.57 6.06 -16.92
CA MET A 221 -34.51 6.69 -16.15
C MET A 221 -34.05 7.99 -16.83
N ALA A 222 -33.90 7.96 -18.15
CA ALA A 222 -33.51 9.12 -18.94
C ALA A 222 -34.52 10.28 -18.78
N ILE A 223 -35.83 10.01 -18.83
CA ILE A 223 -36.85 11.06 -18.62
C ILE A 223 -36.68 11.74 -17.26
N GLU A 224 -36.49 10.99 -16.18
CA GLU A 224 -36.38 11.59 -14.84
C GLU A 224 -35.05 12.36 -14.67
N LEU A 225 -33.95 11.86 -15.23
CA LEU A 225 -32.65 12.56 -15.19
C LEU A 225 -32.66 13.87 -15.98
N PHE A 226 -33.24 13.86 -17.18
CA PHE A 226 -33.26 15.02 -18.09
C PHE A 226 -34.49 15.92 -17.93
N LYS A 227 -35.35 15.66 -16.93
CA LYS A 227 -36.66 16.30 -16.76
C LYS A 227 -36.63 17.83 -16.87
N PRO A 228 -35.73 18.58 -16.21
CA PRO A 228 -35.72 20.04 -16.34
C PRO A 228 -35.32 20.52 -17.74
N PHE A 229 -34.40 19.81 -18.40
CA PHE A 229 -33.96 20.12 -19.77
C PHE A 229 -35.07 19.89 -20.79
N ILE A 230 -35.80 18.78 -20.66
CA ILE A 230 -36.98 18.48 -21.49
C ILE A 230 -38.03 19.59 -21.33
N ILE A 231 -38.36 19.97 -20.09
CA ILE A 231 -39.34 21.01 -19.80
C ILE A 231 -38.93 22.34 -20.45
N ARG A 232 -37.66 22.72 -20.34
CA ARG A 232 -37.12 23.94 -20.95
C ARG A 232 -37.22 23.89 -22.48
N LYS A 233 -36.78 22.80 -23.11
CA LYS A 233 -36.84 22.63 -24.58
C LYS A 233 -38.26 22.62 -25.13
N LEU A 234 -39.21 22.02 -24.42
CA LEU A 234 -40.63 22.02 -24.81
C LEU A 234 -41.23 23.43 -24.86
N VAL A 235 -40.81 24.31 -23.92
CA VAL A 235 -41.23 25.71 -23.90
C VAL A 235 -40.50 26.52 -24.98
N GLU A 236 -39.19 26.35 -25.12
CA GLU A 236 -38.37 27.02 -26.16
C GLU A 236 -38.90 26.73 -27.57
N ARG A 237 -39.27 25.48 -27.87
CA ARG A 237 -39.84 25.07 -29.17
C ARG A 237 -41.32 25.39 -29.34
N ARG A 238 -41.95 26.04 -28.36
CA ARG A 238 -43.37 26.44 -28.37
C ARG A 238 -44.36 25.27 -28.51
N TYR A 239 -43.98 24.03 -28.16
CA TYR A 239 -44.94 22.91 -28.04
C TYR A 239 -45.97 23.17 -26.93
N VAL A 240 -45.55 23.86 -25.87
CA VAL A 240 -46.38 24.24 -24.72
C VAL A 240 -46.01 25.65 -24.26
N LYS A 241 -47.00 26.42 -23.81
CA LYS A 241 -46.80 27.81 -23.38
C LYS A 241 -46.32 27.96 -21.94
N THR A 242 -46.56 26.97 -21.07
CA THR A 242 -46.25 27.06 -19.63
C THR A 242 -45.51 25.83 -19.13
N VAL A 243 -44.66 26.03 -18.11
CA VAL A 243 -43.90 24.97 -17.42
C VAL A 243 -44.82 23.91 -16.81
N LYS A 244 -45.99 24.31 -16.29
CA LYS A 244 -46.97 23.38 -15.70
C LYS A 244 -47.58 22.45 -16.76
N SER A 245 -47.87 22.97 -17.95
CA SER A 245 -48.33 22.16 -19.09
C SER A 245 -47.22 21.26 -19.62
N ALA A 246 -45.98 21.76 -19.69
CA ALA A 246 -44.80 20.96 -20.05
C ALA A 246 -44.62 19.78 -19.09
N LYS A 247 -44.71 20.01 -17.77
CA LYS A 247 -44.61 18.96 -16.76
C LYS A 247 -45.68 17.88 -16.94
N LYS A 248 -46.93 18.26 -17.20
CA LYS A 248 -48.01 17.31 -17.50
C LYS A 248 -47.75 16.51 -18.77
N LEU A 249 -47.16 17.12 -19.80
CA LEU A 249 -46.82 16.45 -21.06
C LEU A 249 -45.69 15.43 -20.85
N VAL A 250 -44.67 15.78 -20.07
CA VAL A 250 -43.57 14.87 -19.68
C VAL A 250 -44.09 13.69 -18.86
N GLU A 251 -44.98 13.95 -17.89
CA GLU A 251 -45.62 12.88 -17.09
C GLU A 251 -46.48 11.94 -17.94
N ARG A 252 -47.12 12.46 -19.00
CA ARG A 252 -47.88 11.66 -19.97
C ARG A 252 -47.02 10.94 -21.00
N ARG A 253 -45.72 11.25 -21.08
CA ARG A 253 -44.75 10.64 -22.02
C ARG A 253 -45.18 10.76 -23.48
N GLY A 254 -45.56 11.97 -23.89
CA GLY A 254 -45.93 12.26 -25.29
C GLY A 254 -44.80 11.95 -26.30
N PRO A 255 -45.13 11.69 -27.58
CA PRO A 255 -44.14 11.42 -28.63
C PRO A 255 -43.09 12.52 -28.75
N GLU A 256 -43.49 13.78 -28.60
CA GLU A 256 -42.62 14.96 -28.71
C GLU A 256 -41.52 14.98 -27.63
N VAL A 257 -41.77 14.33 -26.49
CA VAL A 257 -40.79 14.20 -25.39
C VAL A 257 -39.64 13.29 -25.80
N TRP A 258 -39.92 12.22 -26.55
CA TRP A 258 -38.91 11.27 -26.98
C TRP A 258 -37.99 11.87 -28.04
N ASP A 259 -38.55 12.59 -29.01
CA ASP A 259 -37.77 13.27 -30.04
C ASP A 259 -36.80 14.29 -29.42
N ILE A 260 -37.28 15.09 -28.46
CA ILE A 260 -36.43 16.06 -27.74
C ILE A 260 -35.38 15.35 -26.89
N LEU A 261 -35.73 14.23 -26.24
CA LEU A 261 -34.81 13.48 -25.40
C LEU A 261 -33.69 12.83 -26.23
N GLU A 262 -34.01 12.27 -27.39
CA GLU A 262 -33.03 11.65 -28.30
C GLU A 262 -32.02 12.69 -28.79
N GLU A 263 -32.49 13.87 -29.23
CA GLU A 263 -31.63 14.97 -29.65
C GLU A 263 -30.72 15.49 -28.51
N MET A 264 -31.26 15.64 -27.30
CA MET A 264 -30.45 16.08 -26.15
C MET A 264 -29.40 15.07 -25.74
N ILE A 265 -29.66 13.79 -25.97
CA ILE A 265 -28.75 12.71 -25.59
C ILE A 265 -27.53 12.70 -26.51
N GLU A 266 -27.66 12.94 -27.83
CA GLU A 266 -26.57 12.80 -28.81
C GLU A 266 -25.24 13.46 -28.43
N ASP A 267 -25.28 14.62 -27.75
CA ASP A 267 -24.08 15.35 -27.34
C ASP A 267 -23.88 15.46 -25.81
N HIS A 268 -24.64 14.70 -25.04
CA HIS A 268 -24.60 14.76 -23.57
C HIS A 268 -24.12 13.43 -22.95
N PRO A 269 -22.83 13.31 -22.57
CA PRO A 269 -22.33 12.11 -21.92
C PRO A 269 -22.91 11.95 -20.51
N VAL A 270 -22.95 10.70 -20.03
CA VAL A 270 -23.33 10.34 -18.66
C VAL A 270 -22.19 9.62 -17.96
N LEU A 271 -22.09 9.78 -16.65
CA LEU A 271 -21.10 9.09 -15.82
C LEU A 271 -21.71 7.82 -15.23
N LEU A 272 -21.07 6.68 -15.44
CA LEU A 272 -21.38 5.43 -14.76
C LEU A 272 -20.39 5.18 -13.64
N ASN A 273 -20.91 4.79 -12.46
CA ASN A 273 -20.11 4.50 -11.27
C ASN A 273 -20.52 3.15 -10.66
N ARG A 274 -19.54 2.29 -10.39
CA ARG A 274 -19.73 1.07 -9.57
C ARG A 274 -19.11 1.26 -8.19
N ALA A 275 -19.93 1.11 -7.15
CA ALA A 275 -19.47 1.16 -5.76
C ALA A 275 -19.05 -0.24 -5.28
N PRO A 276 -17.96 -0.38 -4.48
CA PRO A 276 -17.04 0.67 -4.05
C PRO A 276 -16.01 1.07 -5.13
N THR A 277 -15.79 2.38 -5.30
CA THR A 277 -14.81 2.92 -6.26
C THR A 277 -13.39 2.85 -5.67
N LEU A 278 -12.64 1.81 -6.01
CA LEU A 278 -11.27 1.60 -5.51
C LEU A 278 -10.19 2.34 -6.33
N HIS A 279 -10.48 2.61 -7.59
CA HIS A 279 -9.58 3.25 -8.54
C HIS A 279 -10.39 4.11 -9.52
N ARG A 280 -9.71 5.03 -10.23
CA ARG A 280 -10.36 5.99 -11.14
C ARG A 280 -11.26 5.37 -12.20
N LEU A 281 -10.96 4.17 -12.70
CA LEU A 281 -11.76 3.52 -13.76
C LEU A 281 -13.06 2.92 -13.23
N GLY A 282 -13.30 2.93 -11.92
CA GLY A 282 -14.61 2.64 -11.35
C GLY A 282 -15.65 3.75 -11.61
N ILE A 283 -15.24 4.87 -12.20
CA ILE A 283 -16.10 5.92 -12.77
C ILE A 283 -15.63 6.20 -14.19
N GLN A 284 -16.51 6.03 -15.17
CA GLN A 284 -16.21 6.36 -16.56
C GLN A 284 -17.41 7.04 -17.22
N ALA A 285 -17.13 7.80 -18.27
CA ALA A 285 -18.14 8.45 -19.08
C ALA A 285 -18.52 7.61 -20.29
N PHE A 286 -19.80 7.65 -20.61
CA PHE A 286 -20.37 6.98 -21.76
C PHE A 286 -21.40 7.87 -22.45
N GLN A 287 -21.53 7.67 -23.75
CA GLN A 287 -22.60 8.22 -24.54
C GLN A 287 -23.86 7.36 -24.32
N PRO A 288 -24.98 7.93 -23.82
CA PRO A 288 -26.18 7.14 -23.59
C PRO A 288 -26.87 6.78 -24.91
N VAL A 289 -27.33 5.53 -24.99
CA VAL A 289 -28.20 5.01 -26.03
C VAL A 289 -29.51 4.62 -25.37
N LEU A 290 -30.63 5.17 -25.83
CA LEU A 290 -31.94 4.88 -25.26
C LEU A 290 -32.32 3.42 -25.48
N ILE A 291 -32.68 2.73 -24.40
CA ILE A 291 -33.11 1.33 -24.44
C ILE A 291 -34.44 1.11 -23.73
N GLU A 292 -35.14 0.07 -24.16
CA GLU A 292 -36.32 -0.45 -23.48
C GLU A 292 -35.96 -1.26 -22.22
N GLY A 293 -36.86 -1.26 -21.24
CA GLY A 293 -36.69 -1.94 -19.96
C GLY A 293 -36.18 -1.02 -18.85
N LYS A 294 -35.71 -1.61 -17.74
CA LYS A 294 -35.27 -0.87 -16.53
C LYS A 294 -33.80 -1.05 -16.19
N ALA A 295 -33.09 -1.95 -16.87
CA ALA A 295 -31.70 -2.30 -16.57
C ALA A 295 -30.73 -1.52 -17.47
N ILE A 296 -29.58 -1.13 -16.91
CA ILE A 296 -28.52 -0.42 -17.65
C ILE A 296 -27.74 -1.45 -18.47
N ARG A 297 -27.53 -1.20 -19.77
CA ARG A 297 -26.65 -2.06 -20.58
C ARG A 297 -25.22 -1.55 -20.55
N LEU A 298 -24.29 -2.42 -20.16
CA LEU A 298 -22.87 -2.11 -20.06
C LEU A 298 -22.07 -2.84 -21.15
N HIS A 299 -21.06 -2.17 -21.68
CA HIS A 299 -20.14 -2.75 -22.64
C HIS A 299 -19.26 -3.86 -22.00
N PRO A 300 -19.10 -5.05 -22.63
CA PRO A 300 -18.37 -6.17 -21.99
C PRO A 300 -16.90 -5.90 -21.67
N LEU A 301 -16.20 -5.10 -22.48
CA LEU A 301 -14.77 -4.83 -22.27
C LEU A 301 -14.48 -3.88 -21.09
N VAL A 302 -15.48 -3.10 -20.64
CA VAL A 302 -15.30 -2.21 -19.47
C VAL A 302 -15.61 -2.92 -18.16
N CYS A 303 -16.23 -4.11 -18.19
CA CYS A 303 -16.53 -4.90 -16.98
C CYS A 303 -15.26 -5.19 -16.17
N ALA A 304 -14.13 -5.46 -16.83
CA ALA A 304 -12.84 -5.67 -16.17
C ALA A 304 -12.37 -4.42 -15.41
N ALA A 305 -12.61 -3.23 -15.97
CA ALA A 305 -12.26 -1.96 -15.35
C ALA A 305 -13.20 -1.60 -14.18
N PHE A 306 -14.48 -1.91 -14.26
CA PHE A 306 -15.41 -1.73 -13.13
C PHE A 306 -15.33 -2.86 -12.09
N ASN A 307 -14.60 -3.95 -12.40
CA ASN A 307 -14.66 -5.22 -11.68
C ASN A 307 -16.11 -5.73 -11.51
N ALA A 308 -16.93 -5.54 -12.56
CA ALA A 308 -18.37 -5.74 -12.54
C ALA A 308 -18.76 -7.13 -13.08
N ASP A 309 -19.68 -7.78 -12.38
CA ASP A 309 -20.28 -9.05 -12.78
C ASP A 309 -21.78 -8.87 -13.08
N PHE A 310 -22.39 -9.83 -13.79
CA PHE A 310 -23.80 -9.77 -14.18
C PHE A 310 -24.69 -10.68 -13.32
N ASP A 311 -24.45 -10.72 -12.00
CA ASP A 311 -25.17 -11.55 -11.03
C ASP A 311 -26.22 -10.77 -10.20
N GLY A 312 -26.45 -9.49 -10.52
CA GLY A 312 -27.35 -8.60 -9.80
C GLY A 312 -26.70 -7.28 -9.37
N ASP A 313 -25.42 -7.08 -9.70
CA ASP A 313 -24.71 -5.82 -9.51
C ASP A 313 -25.50 -4.61 -10.04
N GLN A 314 -25.32 -3.49 -9.35
CA GLN A 314 -25.97 -2.23 -9.68
C GLN A 314 -24.93 -1.14 -9.92
N MET A 315 -25.19 -0.29 -10.91
CA MET A 315 -24.38 0.89 -11.18
C MET A 315 -25.21 2.17 -11.03
N ALA A 316 -24.56 3.21 -10.54
CA ALA A 316 -25.13 4.54 -10.46
C ALA A 316 -24.81 5.34 -11.74
N VAL A 317 -25.77 6.14 -12.17
CA VAL A 317 -25.66 7.09 -13.29
C VAL A 317 -25.66 8.50 -12.71
N HIS A 318 -24.78 9.37 -13.20
CA HIS A 318 -24.76 10.80 -12.87
C HIS A 318 -24.75 11.63 -14.16
N LEU A 319 -25.53 12.72 -14.18
CA LEU A 319 -25.62 13.62 -15.32
C LEU A 319 -24.76 14.88 -15.10
N PRO A 320 -23.72 15.13 -15.93
CA PRO A 320 -22.92 16.35 -15.85
C PRO A 320 -23.69 17.58 -16.35
N LEU A 321 -24.00 18.53 -15.47
CA LEU A 321 -24.91 19.64 -15.81
C LEU A 321 -24.21 20.85 -16.46
N SER A 322 -23.06 21.27 -15.95
CA SER A 322 -22.36 22.45 -16.49
C SER A 322 -21.64 22.11 -17.80
N TYR A 323 -21.45 23.11 -18.65
CA TYR A 323 -20.75 22.95 -19.92
C TYR A 323 -19.30 22.47 -19.71
N GLU A 324 -18.61 23.03 -18.71
CA GLU A 324 -17.25 22.63 -18.35
C GLU A 324 -17.20 21.16 -17.92
N ALA A 325 -18.17 20.72 -17.12
CA ALA A 325 -18.26 19.33 -16.67
C ALA A 325 -18.54 18.37 -17.84
N GLN A 326 -19.37 18.76 -18.81
CA GLN A 326 -19.62 17.97 -20.01
C GLN A 326 -18.36 17.84 -20.88
N VAL A 327 -17.64 18.94 -21.10
CA VAL A 327 -16.38 18.94 -21.86
C VAL A 327 -15.30 18.12 -21.14
N GLU A 328 -15.12 18.31 -19.84
CA GLU A 328 -14.19 17.53 -19.03
C GLU A 328 -14.50 16.03 -19.09
N THR A 329 -15.78 15.68 -18.98
CA THR A 329 -16.27 14.31 -19.09
C THR A 329 -15.96 13.69 -20.46
N LYS A 330 -16.19 14.43 -21.55
CA LYS A 330 -15.96 13.97 -22.93
C LYS A 330 -14.46 13.81 -23.25
N LEU A 331 -13.62 14.71 -22.74
CA LEU A 331 -12.18 14.71 -23.02
C LEU A 331 -11.39 13.75 -22.13
N LEU A 332 -11.71 13.65 -20.84
CA LEU A 332 -10.87 12.92 -19.88
C LEU A 332 -11.47 11.58 -19.44
N MET A 333 -12.79 11.51 -19.30
CA MET A 333 -13.45 10.38 -18.62
C MET A 333 -14.07 9.35 -19.55
N LEU A 334 -14.14 9.63 -20.85
CA LEU A 334 -14.71 8.70 -21.85
C LEU A 334 -14.01 7.34 -21.79
N ALA A 335 -14.79 6.26 -21.82
CA ALA A 335 -14.26 4.90 -21.70
C ALA A 335 -13.23 4.56 -22.80
N SER A 336 -13.42 5.09 -24.01
CA SER A 336 -12.47 4.92 -25.12
C SER A 336 -11.12 5.63 -24.92
N HIS A 337 -11.01 6.60 -24.00
CA HIS A 337 -9.74 7.24 -23.66
C HIS A 337 -8.98 6.49 -22.56
N ASN A 338 -9.67 5.63 -21.82
CA ASN A 338 -9.17 4.99 -20.60
C ASN A 338 -8.94 3.48 -20.81
N ILE A 339 -8.15 3.13 -21.82
CA ILE A 339 -7.86 1.74 -22.22
C ILE A 339 -6.73 1.10 -21.39
N LEU A 340 -5.78 1.91 -20.90
CA LEU A 340 -4.63 1.44 -20.13
C LEU A 340 -4.86 1.52 -18.62
N SER A 341 -4.20 0.61 -17.89
CA SER A 341 -4.19 0.62 -16.44
C SER A 341 -3.22 1.67 -15.89
N PRO A 342 -3.65 2.55 -14.96
CA PRO A 342 -2.76 3.53 -14.35
C PRO A 342 -1.67 2.90 -13.47
N ALA A 343 -1.82 1.63 -13.06
CA ALA A 343 -0.87 0.96 -12.16
C ALA A 343 0.39 0.47 -12.88
N ASN A 344 0.26 0.00 -14.13
CA ASN A 344 1.34 -0.68 -14.85
C ASN A 344 1.40 -0.39 -16.36
N GLY A 345 0.49 0.42 -16.91
CA GLY A 345 0.47 0.79 -18.32
C GLY A 345 0.02 -0.32 -19.28
N LYS A 346 -0.42 -1.48 -18.76
CA LYS A 346 -0.98 -2.54 -19.60
C LYS A 346 -2.45 -2.25 -19.94
N PRO A 347 -2.95 -2.69 -21.10
CA PRO A 347 -4.37 -2.59 -21.41
C PRO A 347 -5.22 -3.24 -20.32
N ILE A 348 -6.26 -2.54 -19.86
CA ILE A 348 -7.25 -3.07 -18.91
C ILE A 348 -8.54 -3.50 -19.63
N ALA A 349 -8.87 -2.85 -20.75
CA ALA A 349 -9.95 -3.24 -21.65
C ALA A 349 -9.57 -4.46 -22.49
N VAL A 350 -9.14 -5.53 -21.81
CA VAL A 350 -8.74 -6.79 -22.42
C VAL A 350 -9.98 -7.67 -22.58
N PRO A 351 -10.15 -8.33 -23.74
CA PRO A 351 -11.11 -9.40 -23.91
C PRO A 351 -11.11 -10.39 -22.73
N SER A 352 -12.30 -10.70 -22.23
CA SER A 352 -12.49 -11.66 -21.15
C SER A 352 -13.24 -12.89 -21.66
N GLN A 353 -12.97 -14.03 -21.01
CA GLN A 353 -13.73 -15.28 -21.12
C GLN A 353 -14.04 -15.66 -22.58
N ASP A 354 -15.29 -15.55 -23.00
CA ASP A 354 -15.82 -16.03 -24.27
C ASP A 354 -15.13 -15.39 -25.48
N ILE A 355 -14.81 -14.09 -25.41
CA ILE A 355 -14.14 -13.38 -26.52
C ILE A 355 -12.74 -13.99 -26.75
N VAL A 356 -12.03 -14.32 -25.68
CA VAL A 356 -10.72 -14.99 -25.73
C VAL A 356 -10.87 -16.39 -26.30
N LEU A 357 -11.86 -17.16 -25.83
CA LEU A 357 -12.10 -18.52 -26.31
C LEU A 357 -12.41 -18.52 -27.82
N GLY A 358 -13.23 -17.59 -28.30
CA GLY A 358 -13.54 -17.43 -29.72
C GLY A 358 -12.33 -17.08 -30.57
N CYS A 359 -11.49 -16.15 -30.13
CA CYS A 359 -10.25 -15.79 -30.84
C CYS A 359 -9.22 -16.93 -30.82
N TYR A 360 -9.11 -17.64 -29.69
CA TYR A 360 -8.24 -18.80 -29.54
C TYR A 360 -8.70 -19.94 -30.47
N TYR A 361 -10.00 -20.25 -30.48
CA TYR A 361 -10.58 -21.24 -31.38
C TYR A 361 -10.31 -20.88 -32.84
N LEU A 362 -10.58 -19.64 -33.23
CA LEU A 362 -10.34 -19.14 -34.59
C LEU A 362 -8.88 -19.31 -35.06
N THR A 363 -7.92 -19.10 -34.17
CA THR A 363 -6.48 -19.09 -34.54
C THR A 363 -5.76 -20.41 -34.32
N LYS A 364 -6.45 -21.42 -33.79
CA LYS A 364 -5.92 -22.75 -33.53
C LYS A 364 -5.81 -23.55 -34.83
N LEU A 365 -4.74 -24.32 -34.96
CA LEU A 365 -4.54 -25.24 -36.07
C LEU A 365 -5.08 -26.62 -35.69
N ASN A 366 -5.83 -27.25 -36.59
CA ASN A 366 -6.26 -28.63 -36.43
C ASN A 366 -5.52 -29.52 -37.44
N PRO A 367 -4.65 -30.44 -36.98
CA PRO A 367 -3.99 -31.41 -37.85
C PRO A 367 -4.96 -32.30 -38.64
N ASP A 368 -6.17 -32.53 -38.12
CA ASP A 368 -7.20 -33.38 -38.74
C ASP A 368 -8.08 -32.65 -39.76
N ALA A 369 -7.88 -31.33 -39.96
CA ALA A 369 -8.60 -30.57 -40.98
C ALA A 369 -8.07 -30.90 -42.37
N GLU A 370 -8.75 -31.81 -43.08
CA GLU A 370 -8.34 -32.29 -44.40
C GLU A 370 -8.72 -31.32 -45.53
N LYS A 371 -9.85 -30.60 -45.43
CA LYS A 371 -10.32 -29.74 -46.52
C LYS A 371 -9.48 -28.47 -46.62
N GLY A 372 -8.76 -28.36 -47.73
CA GLY A 372 -7.93 -27.20 -48.06
C GLY A 372 -6.53 -27.22 -47.46
N ARG A 373 -6.10 -28.34 -46.85
CA ARG A 373 -4.76 -28.51 -46.32
C ARG A 373 -3.70 -28.38 -47.41
N GLY A 374 -2.71 -27.52 -47.19
CA GLY A 374 -1.59 -27.29 -48.09
C GLY A 374 -1.93 -26.48 -49.36
N MET A 375 -3.16 -25.98 -49.49
CA MET A 375 -3.52 -25.11 -50.61
C MET A 375 -2.75 -23.79 -50.55
N ILE A 376 -2.40 -23.27 -51.73
CA ILE A 376 -1.67 -22.02 -51.90
C ILE A 376 -2.63 -20.99 -52.49
N PHE A 377 -2.77 -19.85 -51.83
CA PHE A 377 -3.65 -18.74 -52.22
C PHE A 377 -2.83 -17.51 -52.62
N ALA A 378 -3.31 -16.81 -53.65
CA ALA A 378 -2.68 -15.61 -54.18
C ALA A 378 -2.92 -14.37 -53.30
N SER A 379 -4.01 -14.35 -52.52
CA SER A 379 -4.33 -13.24 -51.60
C SER A 379 -5.20 -13.69 -50.41
N PRO A 380 -5.22 -12.92 -49.30
CA PRO A 380 -6.16 -13.15 -48.19
C PRO A 380 -7.64 -13.17 -48.63
N ALA A 381 -8.03 -12.35 -49.60
CA ALA A 381 -9.39 -12.28 -50.11
C ALA A 381 -9.84 -13.60 -50.76
N GLU A 382 -8.93 -14.28 -51.45
CA GLU A 382 -9.18 -15.58 -52.07
C GLU A 382 -9.41 -16.68 -51.03
N VAL A 383 -8.69 -16.63 -49.91
CA VAL A 383 -8.89 -17.56 -48.77
C VAL A 383 -10.29 -17.42 -48.20
N ILE A 384 -10.77 -16.18 -48.03
CA ILE A 384 -12.10 -15.90 -47.49
C ILE A 384 -13.18 -16.39 -48.46
N LEU A 385 -13.02 -16.11 -49.76
CA LEU A 385 -13.94 -16.61 -50.78
C LEU A 385 -14.01 -18.15 -50.78
N ALA A 386 -12.84 -18.81 -50.68
CA ALA A 386 -12.77 -20.26 -50.61
C ALA A 386 -13.42 -20.82 -49.33
N TYR A 387 -13.30 -20.10 -48.21
CA TYR A 387 -13.96 -20.43 -46.95
C TYR A 387 -15.48 -20.28 -47.06
N ASP A 388 -15.97 -19.17 -47.60
CA ASP A 388 -17.41 -18.90 -47.78
C ASP A 388 -18.07 -19.89 -48.74
N MET A 389 -17.32 -20.37 -49.74
CA MET A 389 -17.73 -21.45 -50.64
C MET A 389 -17.63 -22.85 -50.02
N GLY A 390 -17.16 -22.98 -48.78
CA GLY A 390 -17.00 -24.25 -48.07
C GLY A 390 -15.91 -25.17 -48.64
N LYS A 391 -14.91 -24.61 -49.35
CA LYS A 391 -13.80 -25.35 -49.96
C LYS A 391 -12.62 -25.57 -49.00
N VAL A 392 -12.52 -24.77 -47.95
CA VAL A 392 -11.42 -24.79 -46.97
C VAL A 392 -12.00 -24.80 -45.56
N ASP A 393 -11.45 -25.60 -44.65
CA ASP A 393 -11.84 -25.60 -43.25
C ASP A 393 -11.20 -24.42 -42.47
N LEU A 394 -11.86 -23.99 -41.39
CA LEU A 394 -11.40 -22.86 -40.56
C LEU A 394 -9.99 -23.07 -39.98
N HIS A 395 -9.70 -24.31 -39.58
CA HIS A 395 -8.47 -24.71 -38.88
C HIS A 395 -7.43 -25.35 -39.80
N ALA A 396 -7.67 -25.36 -41.12
CA ALA A 396 -6.77 -25.96 -42.09
C ALA A 396 -5.46 -25.16 -42.22
N ALA A 397 -4.35 -25.87 -42.40
CA ALA A 397 -3.05 -25.28 -42.67
C ALA A 397 -2.95 -24.89 -44.15
N ILE A 398 -2.73 -23.61 -44.43
CA ILE A 398 -2.71 -23.02 -45.79
C ILE A 398 -1.46 -22.17 -46.00
N LYS A 399 -1.13 -21.90 -47.28
CA LYS A 399 -0.09 -20.95 -47.66
C LYS A 399 -0.74 -19.76 -48.35
N VAL A 400 -0.50 -18.54 -47.86
CA VAL A 400 -1.05 -17.32 -48.47
C VAL A 400 0.06 -16.35 -48.80
N ARG A 401 -0.04 -15.70 -49.96
CA ARG A 401 0.85 -14.60 -50.33
C ARG A 401 0.36 -13.31 -49.65
N HIS A 402 1.23 -12.69 -48.86
CA HIS A 402 0.99 -11.41 -48.19
C HIS A 402 2.23 -10.52 -48.29
N ASN A 403 2.07 -9.28 -48.76
CA ASN A 403 3.15 -8.30 -48.97
C ASN A 403 4.39 -8.87 -49.71
N GLY A 404 4.16 -9.68 -50.76
CA GLY A 404 5.23 -10.27 -51.59
C GLY A 404 5.88 -11.53 -51.03
N SER A 405 5.57 -11.95 -49.79
CA SER A 405 6.07 -13.18 -49.16
C SER A 405 5.00 -14.26 -49.05
N ILE A 406 5.37 -15.54 -49.14
CA ILE A 406 4.44 -16.66 -48.89
C ILE A 406 4.56 -17.05 -47.41
N ILE A 407 3.46 -16.96 -46.68
CA ILE A 407 3.39 -17.24 -45.25
C ILE A 407 2.57 -18.52 -45.03
N GLU A 408 3.09 -19.44 -44.22
CA GLU A 408 2.33 -20.60 -43.71
C GLU A 408 1.44 -20.17 -42.54
N THR A 409 0.13 -20.33 -42.68
CA THR A 409 -0.86 -19.84 -41.71
C THR A 409 -2.11 -20.73 -41.70
N THR A 410 -3.17 -20.33 -41.00
CA THR A 410 -4.48 -20.99 -41.04
C THR A 410 -5.54 -20.05 -41.61
N THR A 411 -6.61 -20.62 -42.17
CA THR A 411 -7.78 -19.87 -42.67
C THR A 411 -8.32 -18.90 -41.61
N GLY A 412 -8.46 -19.37 -40.37
CA GLY A 412 -8.93 -18.53 -39.27
C GLY A 412 -7.97 -17.40 -38.86
N ARG A 413 -6.65 -17.59 -38.96
CA ARG A 413 -5.69 -16.48 -38.78
C ARG A 413 -5.82 -15.44 -39.88
N VAL A 414 -6.10 -15.85 -41.12
CA VAL A 414 -6.36 -14.90 -42.23
C VAL A 414 -7.62 -14.07 -41.96
N ILE A 415 -8.70 -14.71 -41.49
CA ILE A 415 -9.93 -14.01 -41.08
C ILE A 415 -9.66 -13.03 -39.93
N PHE A 416 -8.88 -13.45 -38.92
CA PHE A 416 -8.50 -12.56 -37.83
C PHE A 416 -7.71 -11.32 -38.30
N ASN A 417 -6.81 -11.49 -39.26
CA ASN A 417 -6.01 -10.37 -39.76
C ASN A 417 -6.82 -9.33 -40.56
N GLN A 418 -8.10 -9.57 -40.87
CA GLN A 418 -8.97 -8.54 -41.48
C GLN A 418 -9.28 -7.37 -40.53
N ILE A 419 -9.29 -7.63 -39.22
CA ILE A 419 -9.58 -6.59 -38.22
C ILE A 419 -8.31 -5.87 -37.75
N VAL A 420 -7.13 -6.47 -37.97
CA VAL A 420 -5.85 -5.92 -37.52
C VAL A 420 -5.47 -4.74 -38.41
N PRO A 421 -5.07 -3.58 -37.86
CA PRO A 421 -4.58 -2.46 -38.64
C PRO A 421 -3.35 -2.82 -39.47
N GLU A 422 -3.28 -2.35 -40.73
CA GLU A 422 -2.18 -2.69 -41.66
C GLU A 422 -0.78 -2.36 -41.10
N SER A 423 -0.67 -1.31 -40.28
CA SER A 423 0.58 -0.86 -39.65
C SER A 423 1.17 -1.83 -38.62
N VAL A 424 0.36 -2.74 -38.06
CA VAL A 424 0.82 -3.73 -37.06
C VAL A 424 1.40 -4.98 -37.75
N GLY A 425 1.03 -5.21 -39.02
CA GLY A 425 1.45 -6.37 -39.79
C GLY A 425 0.63 -7.64 -39.51
N PHE A 426 1.03 -8.73 -40.15
CA PHE A 426 0.29 -10.00 -40.12
C PHE A 426 0.56 -10.80 -38.84
N VAL A 427 -0.48 -11.02 -38.03
CA VAL A 427 -0.43 -11.79 -36.78
C VAL A 427 -0.57 -13.29 -37.08
N ASN A 428 0.53 -14.04 -36.90
CA ASN A 428 0.58 -15.48 -37.18
C ASN A 428 0.86 -16.35 -35.95
N GLN A 429 0.13 -16.12 -34.86
CA GLN A 429 0.27 -16.87 -33.61
C GLN A 429 -1.08 -17.31 -33.03
N ILE A 430 -1.05 -18.24 -32.07
CA ILE A 430 -2.25 -18.64 -31.33
C ILE A 430 -2.61 -17.52 -30.35
N LEU A 431 -3.85 -17.05 -30.42
CA LEU A 431 -4.32 -15.93 -29.61
C LEU A 431 -4.86 -16.41 -28.26
N SER A 432 -3.95 -16.62 -27.32
CA SER A 432 -4.30 -16.73 -25.89
C SER A 432 -4.60 -15.36 -25.28
N LYS A 433 -5.15 -15.33 -24.05
CA LYS A 433 -5.37 -14.09 -23.29
C LYS A 433 -4.10 -13.23 -23.18
N LYS A 434 -2.94 -13.86 -22.95
CA LYS A 434 -1.65 -13.15 -22.86
C LYS A 434 -1.24 -12.56 -24.20
N ALA A 435 -1.37 -13.32 -25.28
CA ALA A 435 -1.05 -12.88 -26.63
C ALA A 435 -1.97 -11.73 -27.09
N LEU A 436 -3.27 -11.81 -26.79
CA LEU A 436 -4.24 -10.75 -27.09
C LEU A 436 -3.92 -9.47 -26.30
N SER A 437 -3.58 -9.58 -25.01
CA SER A 437 -3.20 -8.43 -24.21
C SER A 437 -1.95 -7.73 -24.75
N GLN A 438 -0.97 -8.48 -25.26
CA GLN A 438 0.21 -7.93 -25.90
C GLN A 438 -0.13 -7.25 -27.22
N LEU A 439 -0.92 -7.93 -28.07
CA LEU A 439 -1.36 -7.38 -29.36
C LEU A 439 -2.12 -6.06 -29.19
N ILE A 440 -3.00 -5.95 -28.19
CA ILE A 440 -3.73 -4.70 -27.91
C ILE A 440 -2.77 -3.59 -27.49
N ALA A 441 -1.75 -3.91 -26.69
CA ALA A 441 -0.73 -2.94 -26.29
C ALA A 441 0.09 -2.46 -27.52
N ASP A 442 0.45 -3.37 -28.41
CA ASP A 442 1.18 -3.05 -29.64
C ASP A 442 0.34 -2.20 -30.60
N VAL A 443 -0.94 -2.54 -30.79
CA VAL A 443 -1.90 -1.75 -31.59
C VAL A 443 -2.02 -0.34 -31.01
N TYR A 444 -2.26 -0.22 -29.69
CA TYR A 444 -2.38 1.08 -29.03
C TYR A 444 -1.14 1.96 -29.24
N ARG A 445 0.06 1.36 -29.13
CA ARG A 445 1.34 2.06 -29.30
C ARG A 445 1.57 2.52 -30.74
N ILE A 446 1.29 1.68 -31.74
CA ILE A 446 1.61 1.97 -33.14
C ILE A 446 0.60 2.92 -33.77
N THR A 447 -0.70 2.73 -33.51
CA THR A 447 -1.76 3.46 -34.23
C THR A 447 -2.47 4.51 -33.39
N GLY A 448 -2.30 4.46 -32.06
CA GLY A 448 -2.93 5.37 -31.12
C GLY A 448 -4.35 4.99 -30.74
N ASN A 449 -4.97 5.86 -29.94
CA ASN A 449 -6.16 5.53 -29.16
C ASN A 449 -7.41 5.22 -30.00
N LYS A 450 -7.73 6.05 -31.01
CA LYS A 450 -8.96 5.91 -31.81
C LYS A 450 -9.04 4.56 -32.51
N THR A 451 -7.99 4.22 -33.25
CA THR A 451 -7.86 2.94 -33.97
C THR A 451 -7.84 1.74 -33.03
N ALA A 452 -7.24 1.87 -31.83
CA ALA A 452 -7.24 0.80 -30.84
C ALA A 452 -8.65 0.54 -30.30
N ALA A 453 -9.45 1.57 -30.06
CA ALA A 453 -10.84 1.43 -29.65
C ALA A 453 -11.70 0.74 -30.73
N GLU A 454 -11.54 1.14 -32.01
CA GLU A 454 -12.20 0.50 -33.15
C GLU A 454 -11.80 -0.98 -33.30
N PHE A 455 -10.50 -1.28 -33.14
CA PHE A 455 -9.99 -2.65 -33.13
C PHE A 455 -10.62 -3.48 -32.01
N LEU A 456 -10.74 -2.94 -30.80
CA LEU A 456 -11.35 -3.62 -29.66
C LEU A 456 -12.84 -3.95 -29.89
N ASP A 457 -13.59 -3.03 -30.49
CA ASP A 457 -15.01 -3.25 -30.84
C ASP A 457 -15.17 -4.35 -31.89
N ASN A 458 -14.32 -4.35 -32.92
CA ASN A 458 -14.29 -5.40 -33.95
C ASN A 458 -13.85 -6.75 -33.38
N LEU A 459 -12.84 -6.75 -32.50
CA LEU A 459 -12.34 -7.93 -31.81
C LEU A 459 -13.41 -8.57 -30.93
N LYS A 460 -14.19 -7.76 -30.22
CA LYS A 460 -15.34 -8.21 -29.43
C LYS A 460 -16.38 -8.90 -30.32
N ALA A 461 -16.78 -8.26 -31.42
CA ALA A 461 -17.78 -8.82 -32.34
C ALA A 461 -17.30 -10.16 -32.94
N LEU A 462 -16.06 -10.19 -33.44
CA LEU A 462 -15.44 -11.39 -34.00
C LEU A 462 -15.30 -12.50 -32.95
N GLY A 463 -14.88 -12.17 -31.73
CA GLY A 463 -14.71 -13.12 -30.64
C GLY A 463 -16.03 -13.77 -30.23
N PHE A 464 -17.09 -12.99 -30.01
CA PHE A 464 -18.41 -13.56 -29.68
C PHE A 464 -18.98 -14.42 -30.80
N TYR A 465 -18.86 -13.98 -32.06
CA TYR A 465 -19.32 -14.75 -33.20
C TYR A 465 -18.61 -16.11 -33.30
N ASN A 466 -17.29 -16.13 -33.14
CA ASN A 466 -16.53 -17.38 -33.20
C ASN A 466 -16.69 -18.24 -31.94
N ALA A 467 -16.95 -17.64 -30.77
CA ALA A 467 -17.30 -18.39 -29.56
C ALA A 467 -18.63 -19.12 -29.71
N MET A 468 -19.65 -18.46 -30.28
CA MET A 468 -20.93 -19.09 -30.62
C MET A 468 -20.72 -20.26 -31.59
N ARG A 469 -19.91 -20.07 -32.64
CA ARG A 469 -19.62 -21.12 -33.63
C ARG A 469 -18.76 -22.27 -33.10
N CYS A 470 -17.88 -21.99 -32.14
CA CYS A 470 -17.09 -23.02 -31.47
C CYS A 470 -17.99 -24.07 -30.81
N GLY A 471 -19.18 -23.68 -30.32
CA GLY A 471 -20.12 -24.59 -29.67
C GLY A 471 -19.51 -25.33 -28.49
N ALA A 472 -18.51 -24.74 -27.83
CA ALA A 472 -17.82 -25.36 -26.71
C ALA A 472 -18.82 -25.61 -25.57
N SER A 473 -18.94 -26.87 -25.19
CA SER A 473 -19.75 -27.33 -24.06
C SER A 473 -18.84 -28.08 -23.09
N VAL A 474 -19.25 -28.17 -21.82
CA VAL A 474 -18.53 -28.94 -20.81
C VAL A 474 -19.42 -30.10 -20.39
N GLY A 475 -19.07 -31.31 -20.83
CA GLY A 475 -19.69 -32.56 -20.37
C GLY A 475 -18.81 -33.30 -19.36
N LEU A 476 -19.40 -34.27 -18.65
CA LEU A 476 -18.66 -35.17 -17.77
C LEU A 476 -17.61 -35.98 -18.54
N SER A 477 -17.87 -36.31 -19.81
CA SER A 477 -16.94 -37.04 -20.68
C SER A 477 -15.73 -36.24 -21.14
N ASP A 478 -15.76 -34.90 -21.01
CA ASP A 478 -14.60 -34.06 -21.34
C ASP A 478 -13.58 -34.02 -20.19
N ILE A 479 -13.98 -34.42 -18.97
CA ILE A 479 -13.13 -34.53 -17.79
C ILE A 479 -12.50 -35.92 -17.75
N MET A 480 -11.19 -36.01 -18.02
CA MET A 480 -10.46 -37.29 -18.05
C MET A 480 -9.61 -37.48 -16.81
N ILE A 481 -9.85 -38.58 -16.09
CA ILE A 481 -9.00 -39.01 -14.97
C ILE A 481 -7.84 -39.83 -15.53
N PRO A 482 -6.57 -39.51 -15.19
CA PRO A 482 -5.44 -40.34 -15.58
C PRO A 482 -5.42 -41.65 -14.77
N GLU A 483 -5.30 -42.79 -15.44
CA GLU A 483 -5.20 -44.11 -14.80
C GLU A 483 -3.95 -44.22 -13.89
N GLU A 484 -2.85 -43.56 -14.28
CA GLU A 484 -1.58 -43.50 -13.54
C GLU A 484 -1.74 -42.83 -12.16
N LYS A 485 -2.84 -42.08 -11.94
CA LYS A 485 -3.16 -41.48 -10.64
C LYS A 485 -3.18 -42.52 -9.52
N TYR A 486 -3.80 -43.67 -9.76
CA TYR A 486 -4.00 -44.68 -8.70
C TYR A 486 -2.68 -45.33 -8.31
N GLU A 487 -1.77 -45.52 -9.28
CA GLU A 487 -0.41 -46.03 -9.03
C GLU A 487 0.39 -45.02 -8.20
N MET A 488 0.38 -43.73 -8.58
CA MET A 488 1.09 -42.67 -7.86
C MET A 488 0.60 -42.46 -6.43
N ILE A 489 -0.71 -42.58 -6.19
CA ILE A 489 -1.27 -42.49 -4.84
C ILE A 489 -0.79 -43.67 -3.99
N LYS A 490 -0.70 -44.86 -4.59
CA LYS A 490 -0.21 -46.04 -3.90
C LYS A 490 1.28 -45.91 -3.54
N GLU A 491 2.12 -45.49 -4.49
CA GLU A 491 3.54 -45.21 -4.24
C GLU A 491 3.74 -44.16 -3.15
N ALA A 492 2.96 -43.07 -3.19
CA ALA A 492 3.02 -42.02 -2.16
C ALA A 492 2.59 -42.54 -0.78
N GLN A 493 1.60 -43.43 -0.72
CA GLN A 493 1.18 -44.05 0.54
C GLN A 493 2.26 -44.96 1.11
N GLU A 494 2.94 -45.76 0.26
CA GLU A 494 4.06 -46.61 0.67
C GLU A 494 5.22 -45.76 1.24
N GLU A 495 5.55 -44.64 0.60
CA GLU A 495 6.57 -43.70 1.10
C GLU A 495 6.17 -43.04 2.44
N VAL A 496 4.90 -42.69 2.61
CA VAL A 496 4.36 -42.17 3.88
C VAL A 496 4.39 -43.21 4.99
N ASP A 497 4.12 -44.47 4.67
CA ASP A 497 4.19 -45.59 5.62
C ASP A 497 5.65 -45.85 6.04
N GLU A 498 6.62 -45.74 5.12
CA GLU A 498 8.06 -45.79 5.44
C GLU A 498 8.48 -44.64 6.37
N ILE A 499 8.06 -43.41 6.09
CA ILE A 499 8.33 -42.24 6.95
C ILE A 499 7.73 -42.46 8.34
N SER A 500 6.50 -43.00 8.40
CA SER A 500 5.82 -43.31 9.66
C SER A 500 6.58 -44.40 10.43
N SER A 501 7.09 -45.41 9.74
CA SER A 501 7.93 -46.46 10.34
C SER A 501 9.27 -45.92 10.84
N GLN A 502 9.92 -45.01 10.10
CA GLN A 502 11.15 -44.34 10.55
C GLN A 502 10.91 -43.53 11.83
N TYR A 503 9.74 -42.90 11.95
CA TYR A 503 9.32 -42.21 13.16
C TYR A 503 9.07 -43.19 14.30
N GLU A 504 8.36 -44.30 14.09
CA GLU A 504 8.16 -45.35 15.11
C GLU A 504 9.49 -45.97 15.58
N MET A 505 10.46 -46.12 14.68
CA MET A 505 11.84 -46.55 14.98
C MET A 505 12.69 -45.44 15.61
N GLY A 506 12.17 -44.21 15.71
CA GLY A 506 12.77 -43.05 16.35
C GLY A 506 13.95 -42.41 15.61
N PHE A 507 14.06 -42.60 14.28
CA PHE A 507 15.08 -41.96 13.46
C PHE A 507 14.78 -40.50 13.13
N ILE A 508 13.50 -40.13 13.11
CA ILE A 508 13.02 -38.77 12.82
C ILE A 508 12.07 -38.29 13.92
N THR A 509 11.91 -36.98 14.05
CA THR A 509 10.97 -36.36 15.00
C THR A 509 9.55 -36.27 14.41
N ASP A 510 8.50 -36.09 15.23
CA ASP A 510 7.12 -35.92 14.71
C ASP A 510 6.98 -34.68 13.82
N GLY A 511 7.69 -33.59 14.14
CA GLY A 511 7.74 -32.40 13.30
C GLY A 511 8.36 -32.66 11.92
N GLU A 512 9.43 -33.47 11.86
CA GLU A 512 10.04 -33.90 10.60
C GLU A 512 9.14 -34.87 9.84
N ARG A 513 8.51 -35.83 10.52
CA ARG A 513 7.51 -36.75 9.96
C ARG A 513 6.40 -35.95 9.29
N TYR A 514 5.77 -35.03 10.02
CA TYR A 514 4.67 -34.19 9.53
C TYR A 514 5.06 -33.38 8.28
N ASN A 515 6.24 -32.74 8.27
CA ASN A 515 6.69 -31.98 7.10
C ASN A 515 7.01 -32.90 5.92
N LYS A 516 7.69 -34.03 6.13
CA LYS A 516 8.00 -35.00 5.06
C LYS A 516 6.71 -35.58 4.44
N VAL A 517 5.72 -35.93 5.25
CA VAL A 517 4.41 -36.42 4.76
C VAL A 517 3.73 -35.38 3.89
N ILE A 518 3.72 -34.11 4.31
CA ILE A 518 3.17 -33.01 3.52
C ILE A 518 3.91 -32.85 2.18
N ASP A 519 5.23 -32.96 2.18
CA ASP A 519 6.04 -32.81 0.97
C ASP A 519 5.76 -33.93 -0.04
N VAL A 520 5.67 -35.18 0.43
CA VAL A 520 5.29 -36.34 -0.41
C VAL A 520 3.94 -36.07 -1.09
N TRP A 521 2.91 -35.71 -0.33
CA TRP A 521 1.58 -35.44 -0.90
C TRP A 521 1.55 -34.22 -1.83
N THR A 522 2.34 -33.19 -1.53
CA THR A 522 2.45 -31.99 -2.37
C THR A 522 3.12 -32.30 -3.71
N ARG A 523 4.20 -33.10 -3.68
CA ARG A 523 4.90 -33.59 -4.88
C ARG A 523 3.98 -34.46 -5.72
N THR A 524 3.32 -35.45 -5.12
CA THR A 524 2.39 -36.35 -5.79
C THR A 524 1.22 -35.59 -6.43
N SER A 525 0.63 -34.64 -5.71
CA SER A 525 -0.45 -33.80 -6.24
C SER A 525 -0.01 -32.99 -7.47
N SER A 526 1.24 -32.53 -7.49
CA SER A 526 1.80 -31.78 -8.62
C SER A 526 2.06 -32.67 -9.84
N MET A 527 2.61 -33.88 -9.63
CA MET A 527 2.84 -34.86 -10.69
C MET A 527 1.53 -35.33 -11.34
N VAL A 528 0.51 -35.65 -10.52
CA VAL A 528 -0.83 -36.03 -11.01
C VAL A 528 -1.43 -34.92 -11.87
N ALA A 529 -1.26 -33.65 -11.47
CA ALA A 529 -1.73 -32.51 -12.25
C ALA A 529 -1.04 -32.43 -13.61
N GLU A 530 0.27 -32.65 -13.65
CA GLU A 530 1.05 -32.55 -14.89
C GLU A 530 0.68 -33.64 -15.90
N ILE A 531 0.51 -34.88 -15.44
CA ILE A 531 0.06 -36.01 -16.27
C ILE A 531 -1.35 -35.77 -16.79
N MET A 532 -2.27 -35.36 -15.92
CA MET A 532 -3.64 -35.01 -16.29
C MET A 532 -3.65 -33.95 -17.40
N PHE A 533 -2.86 -32.87 -17.25
CA PHE A 533 -2.75 -31.83 -18.28
C PHE A 533 -2.19 -32.35 -19.60
N ARG A 534 -1.19 -33.25 -19.54
CA ARG A 534 -0.62 -33.89 -20.73
C ARG A 534 -1.67 -34.72 -21.48
N LYS A 535 -2.48 -35.53 -20.76
CA LYS A 535 -3.58 -36.32 -21.35
C LYS A 535 -4.69 -35.44 -21.93
N LEU A 536 -5.08 -34.38 -21.21
CA LEU A 536 -6.06 -33.41 -21.70
C LEU A 536 -5.61 -32.70 -22.98
N LYS A 537 -4.32 -32.37 -23.08
CA LYS A 537 -3.73 -31.78 -24.28
C LYS A 537 -3.75 -32.72 -25.49
N ALA A 538 -3.51 -34.02 -25.26
CA ALA A 538 -3.52 -35.03 -26.32
C ALA A 538 -4.95 -35.37 -26.80
N ASN A 539 -5.96 -35.22 -25.93
CA ASN A 539 -7.34 -35.54 -26.25
C ASN A 539 -7.90 -34.63 -27.36
N ARG A 540 -8.54 -35.24 -28.37
CA ARG A 540 -9.09 -34.57 -29.56
C ARG A 540 -8.07 -33.58 -30.18
N ASN A 541 -6.77 -33.94 -30.20
CA ASN A 541 -5.68 -33.08 -30.68
C ASN A 541 -5.69 -31.67 -30.06
N GLY A 542 -6.06 -31.57 -28.78
CA GLY A 542 -6.17 -30.33 -28.04
C GLY A 542 -7.48 -29.57 -28.23
N PHE A 543 -8.48 -30.12 -28.92
CA PHE A 543 -9.83 -29.54 -29.03
C PHE A 543 -10.80 -30.04 -27.94
N ASN A 544 -10.28 -30.60 -26.85
CA ASN A 544 -11.06 -30.81 -25.64
C ASN A 544 -11.52 -29.44 -25.08
N PRO A 545 -12.83 -29.20 -24.86
CA PRO A 545 -13.33 -27.90 -24.40
C PRO A 545 -12.72 -27.42 -23.08
N LEU A 546 -12.53 -28.32 -22.11
CA LEU A 546 -11.94 -28.00 -20.81
C LEU A 546 -10.47 -27.58 -20.96
N TYR A 547 -9.72 -28.29 -21.81
CA TYR A 547 -8.35 -27.91 -22.13
C TYR A 547 -8.30 -26.55 -22.85
N MET A 548 -9.16 -26.32 -23.85
CA MET A 548 -9.21 -25.06 -24.57
C MET A 548 -9.52 -23.86 -23.67
N MET A 549 -10.44 -24.00 -22.71
CA MET A 549 -10.78 -22.93 -21.76
C MET A 549 -9.57 -22.54 -20.90
N SER A 550 -8.79 -23.53 -20.43
CA SER A 550 -7.62 -23.29 -19.59
C SER A 550 -6.39 -22.83 -20.38
N ASP A 551 -6.09 -23.46 -21.52
CA ASP A 551 -4.94 -23.13 -22.38
C ASP A 551 -5.08 -21.75 -23.02
N SER A 552 -6.30 -21.37 -23.43
CA SER A 552 -6.60 -20.02 -23.90
C SER A 552 -6.48 -18.96 -22.80
N GLY A 553 -6.61 -19.36 -21.53
CA GLY A 553 -6.71 -18.45 -20.39
C GLY A 553 -8.06 -17.74 -20.29
N ALA A 554 -9.09 -18.22 -21.00
CA ALA A 554 -10.46 -17.70 -20.92
C ALA A 554 -11.05 -17.89 -19.51
N ARG A 555 -11.01 -19.14 -19.02
CA ARG A 555 -11.47 -19.53 -17.68
C ARG A 555 -10.88 -20.88 -17.30
N GLY A 556 -10.56 -21.07 -16.02
CA GLY A 556 -10.00 -22.33 -15.53
C GLY A 556 -8.48 -22.27 -15.32
N SER A 557 -8.03 -22.53 -14.09
CA SER A 557 -6.61 -22.70 -13.76
C SER A 557 -6.20 -24.16 -13.77
N LYS A 558 -4.88 -24.42 -13.82
CA LYS A 558 -4.36 -25.78 -13.68
C LYS A 558 -4.80 -26.45 -12.37
N GLU A 559 -4.83 -25.69 -11.29
CA GLU A 559 -5.28 -26.16 -9.98
C GLU A 559 -6.78 -26.50 -9.97
N GLN A 560 -7.63 -25.70 -10.63
CA GLN A 560 -9.07 -25.99 -10.71
C GLN A 560 -9.34 -27.27 -11.49
N ILE A 561 -8.65 -27.47 -12.62
CA ILE A 561 -8.77 -28.71 -13.41
C ILE A 561 -8.22 -29.90 -12.61
N ARG A 562 -7.12 -29.72 -11.85
CA ARG A 562 -6.60 -30.75 -10.94
C ARG A 562 -7.66 -31.21 -9.93
N GLN A 563 -8.42 -30.28 -9.36
CA GLN A 563 -9.51 -30.64 -8.43
C GLN A 563 -10.67 -31.38 -9.10
N LEU A 564 -10.90 -31.14 -10.40
CA LEU A 564 -11.97 -31.80 -11.16
C LEU A 564 -11.61 -33.24 -11.54
N ALA A 565 -10.40 -33.48 -12.06
CA ALA A 565 -10.03 -34.78 -12.65
C ALA A 565 -8.80 -35.46 -12.03
N GLY A 566 -7.96 -34.72 -11.32
CA GLY A 566 -6.77 -35.24 -10.64
C GLY A 566 -7.10 -35.69 -9.23
N MET A 567 -6.62 -34.93 -8.25
CA MET A 567 -6.95 -35.05 -6.83
C MET A 567 -7.08 -33.66 -6.23
N ARG A 568 -7.86 -33.50 -5.16
CA ARG A 568 -8.01 -32.20 -4.51
C ARG A 568 -6.79 -31.79 -3.69
N GLY A 569 -6.12 -32.76 -3.05
CA GLY A 569 -4.86 -32.55 -2.31
C GLY A 569 -5.06 -32.12 -0.85
N LEU A 570 -4.05 -31.46 -0.29
CA LEU A 570 -3.98 -31.07 1.13
C LEU A 570 -4.79 -29.81 1.44
N MET A 571 -5.50 -29.81 2.57
CA MET A 571 -6.36 -28.71 3.02
C MET A 571 -5.79 -28.02 4.27
N ALA A 572 -6.07 -26.72 4.44
CA ALA A 572 -5.64 -25.96 5.61
C ALA A 572 -6.62 -26.08 6.79
N LYS A 573 -6.09 -26.20 8.01
CA LYS A 573 -6.86 -26.23 9.26
C LYS A 573 -7.24 -24.80 9.71
N PRO A 574 -8.47 -24.58 10.21
CA PRO A 574 -8.87 -23.32 10.81
C PRO A 574 -8.55 -23.37 12.32
N GLN A 575 -7.64 -22.50 12.77
CA GLN A 575 -7.29 -22.39 14.19
C GLN A 575 -7.93 -21.17 14.86
N LYS A 576 -8.24 -21.29 16.16
CA LYS A 576 -8.56 -20.17 17.07
C LYS A 576 -7.24 -19.61 17.61
N SER A 577 -6.94 -18.35 17.29
CA SER A 577 -5.70 -17.65 17.67
C SER A 577 -5.45 -17.59 19.18
N LEU A 578 -4.26 -18.05 19.61
CA LEU A 578 -3.51 -17.50 20.77
C LEU A 578 -1.99 -17.70 20.66
N THR A 579 -1.50 -18.71 19.92
CA THR A 579 -0.06 -19.05 19.82
C THR A 579 0.65 -18.66 18.51
N GLY A 580 -0.04 -17.99 17.58
CA GLY A 580 0.60 -17.27 16.47
C GLY A 580 1.18 -18.11 15.32
N GLN A 581 0.95 -19.42 15.25
CA GLN A 581 1.30 -20.22 14.06
C GLN A 581 0.15 -20.20 13.06
N THR A 582 0.34 -19.56 11.92
CA THR A 582 -0.66 -19.48 10.86
C THR A 582 -0.65 -20.72 9.96
N GLY A 583 -1.75 -21.46 9.93
CA GLY A 583 -2.08 -22.35 8.80
C GLY A 583 -1.45 -23.74 8.81
N GLU A 584 -1.60 -24.51 9.90
CA GLU A 584 -1.35 -25.95 9.87
C GLU A 584 -2.15 -26.63 8.75
N ILE A 585 -1.48 -27.51 8.02
CA ILE A 585 -2.05 -28.32 6.95
C ILE A 585 -2.57 -29.63 7.55
N ILE A 586 -3.70 -30.12 7.06
CA ILE A 586 -4.20 -31.44 7.49
C ILE A 586 -3.38 -32.50 6.75
N GLU A 587 -2.73 -33.39 7.50
CA GLU A 587 -1.81 -34.41 6.96
C GLU A 587 -2.53 -35.41 6.03
N ASN A 588 -3.82 -35.64 6.26
CA ASN A 588 -4.65 -36.51 5.43
C ASN A 588 -5.12 -35.75 4.16
N PRO A 589 -4.62 -36.11 2.97
CA PRO A 589 -5.04 -35.47 1.72
C PRO A 589 -6.43 -35.93 1.30
N ILE A 590 -7.07 -35.15 0.43
CA ILE A 590 -8.24 -35.57 -0.31
C ILE A 590 -7.75 -36.17 -1.64
N THR A 591 -7.75 -37.49 -1.73
CA THR A 591 -7.31 -38.25 -2.92
C THR A 591 -8.36 -38.28 -4.02
N ALA A 592 -9.63 -38.19 -3.62
CA ALA A 592 -10.74 -38.07 -4.55
C ALA A 592 -10.77 -36.72 -5.29
N ASN A 593 -11.42 -36.72 -6.45
CA ASN A 593 -11.74 -35.51 -7.21
C ASN A 593 -13.27 -35.28 -7.31
N PHE A 594 -13.68 -34.16 -7.91
CA PHE A 594 -15.12 -33.85 -8.02
C PHE A 594 -15.89 -34.80 -8.95
N LEU A 595 -15.23 -35.43 -9.93
CA LEU A 595 -15.87 -36.39 -10.83
C LEU A 595 -16.13 -37.73 -10.15
N GLU A 596 -15.20 -38.20 -9.31
CA GLU A 596 -15.32 -39.41 -8.48
C GLU A 596 -16.32 -39.21 -7.33
N GLY A 597 -16.43 -37.98 -6.83
CA GLY A 597 -17.20 -37.64 -5.64
C GLY A 597 -16.36 -37.70 -4.36
N LEU A 598 -16.76 -36.95 -3.34
CA LEU A 598 -16.05 -36.86 -2.07
C LEU A 598 -16.76 -37.70 -1.00
N SER A 599 -16.00 -38.43 -0.19
CA SER A 599 -16.54 -39.05 1.02
C SER A 599 -16.99 -37.99 2.03
N VAL A 600 -17.81 -38.39 3.01
CA VAL A 600 -18.31 -37.46 4.05
C VAL A 600 -17.15 -36.80 4.82
N ILE A 601 -16.09 -37.55 5.11
CA ILE A 601 -14.91 -37.05 5.83
C ILE A 601 -14.13 -36.06 4.97
N GLU A 602 -13.83 -36.42 3.71
CA GLU A 602 -13.12 -35.53 2.78
C GLU A 602 -13.90 -34.24 2.52
N TYR A 603 -15.22 -34.34 2.35
CA TYR A 603 -16.09 -33.18 2.21
C TYR A 603 -16.04 -32.31 3.47
N PHE A 604 -16.16 -32.90 4.66
CA PHE A 604 -16.06 -32.18 5.93
C PHE A 604 -14.72 -31.46 6.11
N ILE A 605 -13.61 -32.13 5.80
CA ILE A 605 -12.26 -31.54 5.78
C ILE A 605 -12.23 -30.34 4.83
N SER A 606 -12.77 -30.49 3.62
CA SER A 606 -12.86 -29.39 2.64
C SER A 606 -13.71 -28.20 3.11
N THR A 607 -14.74 -28.41 3.94
CA THR A 607 -15.60 -27.31 4.39
C THR A 607 -14.85 -26.29 5.27
N HIS A 608 -13.82 -26.74 5.99
CA HIS A 608 -13.02 -25.89 6.85
C HIS A 608 -12.24 -24.83 6.06
N GLY A 609 -11.54 -25.26 5.01
CA GLY A 609 -10.82 -24.36 4.10
C GLY A 609 -11.77 -23.39 3.39
N ALA A 610 -12.89 -23.90 2.87
CA ALA A 610 -13.90 -23.07 2.19
C ALA A 610 -14.51 -22.00 3.11
N ARG A 611 -14.93 -22.38 4.33
CA ARG A 611 -15.51 -21.44 5.30
C ARG A 611 -14.51 -20.38 5.72
N LYS A 612 -13.25 -20.77 5.98
CA LYS A 612 -12.17 -19.82 6.31
C LYS A 612 -11.95 -18.83 5.17
N GLY A 613 -11.87 -19.31 3.92
CA GLY A 613 -11.73 -18.45 2.74
C GLY A 613 -12.87 -17.42 2.61
N LEU A 614 -14.13 -17.84 2.82
CA LEU A 614 -15.28 -16.93 2.80
C LEU A 614 -15.24 -15.89 3.94
N ALA A 615 -14.92 -16.33 5.15
CA ALA A 615 -14.82 -15.44 6.31
C ALA A 615 -13.69 -14.42 6.16
N ASP A 616 -12.51 -14.87 5.73
CA ASP A 616 -11.36 -14.00 5.46
C ASP A 616 -11.69 -12.98 4.37
N THR A 617 -12.37 -13.38 3.31
CA THR A 617 -12.82 -12.48 2.24
C THR A 617 -13.74 -11.39 2.78
N ALA A 618 -14.75 -11.76 3.59
CA ALA A 618 -15.69 -10.82 4.15
C ALA A 618 -15.04 -9.81 5.12
N LEU A 619 -14.06 -10.25 5.92
CA LEU A 619 -13.39 -9.42 6.92
C LEU A 619 -12.27 -8.57 6.32
N LYS A 620 -11.36 -9.18 5.55
CA LYS A 620 -10.14 -8.52 5.05
C LYS A 620 -10.40 -7.48 3.98
N THR A 621 -11.54 -7.53 3.29
CA THR A 621 -11.94 -6.50 2.32
C THR A 621 -12.06 -5.11 2.98
N ALA A 622 -12.51 -5.06 4.23
CA ALA A 622 -12.59 -3.80 4.98
C ALA A 622 -11.20 -3.21 5.28
N ASP A 623 -10.22 -4.07 5.59
CA ASP A 623 -8.84 -3.67 5.89
C ASP A 623 -8.15 -3.07 4.65
N ALA A 624 -8.36 -3.68 3.48
CA ALA A 624 -7.82 -3.18 2.21
C ALA A 624 -8.42 -1.82 1.82
N GLY A 625 -9.72 -1.65 1.97
CA GLY A 625 -10.37 -0.34 1.76
C GLY A 625 -9.88 0.72 2.74
N TYR A 626 -9.65 0.34 4.00
CA TYR A 626 -9.07 1.22 5.01
C TYR A 626 -7.62 1.60 4.72
N LEU A 627 -6.80 0.68 4.24
CA LEU A 627 -5.43 0.97 3.80
C LEU A 627 -5.42 1.94 2.61
N THR A 628 -6.24 1.66 1.58
CA THR A 628 -6.37 2.52 0.40
C THR A 628 -6.69 3.95 0.79
N ARG A 629 -7.66 4.11 1.71
CA ARG A 629 -8.00 5.41 2.25
C ARG A 629 -6.79 6.10 2.92
N ARG A 630 -6.08 5.40 3.81
CA ARG A 630 -4.89 5.94 4.49
C ARG A 630 -3.81 6.38 3.50
N LEU A 631 -3.60 5.62 2.42
CA LEU A 631 -2.67 5.97 1.35
C LEU A 631 -3.10 7.25 0.63
N VAL A 632 -4.39 7.39 0.29
CA VAL A 632 -4.92 8.63 -0.32
C VAL A 632 -4.76 9.82 0.62
N ASP A 633 -5.05 9.64 1.91
CA ASP A 633 -4.95 10.70 2.90
C ASP A 633 -3.52 11.25 3.06
N VAL A 634 -2.50 10.40 2.88
CA VAL A 634 -1.09 10.81 2.87
C VAL A 634 -0.67 11.43 1.54
N ALA A 635 -1.13 10.88 0.42
CA ALA A 635 -0.59 11.19 -0.91
C ALA A 635 -1.38 12.26 -1.68
N GLN A 636 -2.59 12.64 -1.24
CA GLN A 636 -3.47 13.56 -1.97
C GLN A 636 -2.82 14.88 -2.37
N ASP A 637 -1.88 15.41 -1.58
CA ASP A 637 -1.26 16.71 -1.85
C ASP A 637 -0.10 16.61 -2.87
N VAL A 638 0.17 15.42 -3.38
CA VAL A 638 1.22 15.18 -4.39
C VAL A 638 0.65 15.30 -5.79
N ILE A 639 0.86 16.47 -6.38
CA ILE A 639 0.50 16.80 -7.77
C ILE A 639 1.77 17.11 -8.59
N ILE A 640 1.68 17.06 -9.92
CA ILE A 640 2.76 17.57 -10.78
C ILE A 640 2.66 19.10 -10.85
N THR A 641 3.66 19.81 -10.32
CA THR A 641 3.65 21.28 -10.23
C THR A 641 4.52 21.97 -11.28
N GLU A 642 5.60 21.32 -11.72
CA GLU A 642 6.54 21.87 -12.69
C GLU A 642 7.07 20.80 -13.65
N LYS A 643 7.69 21.21 -14.76
CA LYS A 643 8.24 20.24 -15.73
C LYS A 643 9.54 19.60 -15.24
N ASP A 644 10.50 20.39 -14.77
CA ASP A 644 11.81 19.91 -14.33
C ASP A 644 12.27 20.67 -13.08
N CYS A 645 12.66 19.95 -12.03
CA CYS A 645 13.24 20.51 -10.81
C CYS A 645 14.75 20.79 -10.90
N GLY A 646 15.43 20.35 -11.97
CA GLY A 646 16.86 20.55 -12.19
C GLY A 646 17.79 19.66 -11.35
N THR A 647 17.25 18.67 -10.64
CA THR A 647 18.06 17.78 -9.79
C THR A 647 19.08 16.97 -10.61
N ILE A 648 20.27 16.81 -10.04
CA ILE A 648 21.34 15.95 -10.58
C ILE A 648 21.32 14.57 -9.89
N LEU A 649 20.56 14.44 -8.80
CA LEU A 649 20.45 13.21 -8.03
C LEU A 649 19.55 12.20 -8.77
N GLY A 650 20.01 10.96 -8.84
CA GLY A 650 19.27 9.83 -9.39
C GLY A 650 19.31 8.64 -8.45
N LEU A 651 18.41 7.69 -8.71
CA LEU A 651 18.37 6.39 -8.05
C LEU A 651 19.06 5.37 -8.96
N ASP A 652 19.97 4.58 -8.38
CA ASP A 652 20.58 3.45 -9.08
C ASP A 652 19.60 2.28 -9.04
N VAL A 653 19.12 1.85 -10.21
CA VAL A 653 18.17 0.75 -10.37
C VAL A 653 18.88 -0.43 -11.01
N SER A 654 18.66 -1.62 -10.46
CA SER A 654 19.13 -2.92 -10.93
C SER A 654 17.95 -3.90 -11.06
N ASP A 655 18.22 -5.08 -11.62
CA ASP A 655 17.28 -6.21 -11.57
C ASP A 655 16.81 -6.49 -10.14
N LEU A 656 15.52 -6.77 -9.96
CA LEU A 656 15.04 -7.32 -8.69
C LEU A 656 15.27 -8.82 -8.69
N LYS A 657 16.22 -9.30 -7.88
CA LYS A 657 16.60 -10.72 -7.78
C LYS A 657 16.26 -11.27 -6.41
N GLU A 658 15.67 -12.46 -6.35
CA GLU A 658 15.58 -13.27 -5.12
C GLU A 658 16.55 -14.45 -5.25
N GLY A 659 17.69 -14.33 -4.56
CA GLY A 659 18.81 -15.25 -4.78
C GLY A 659 19.34 -15.12 -6.21
N GLU A 660 19.23 -16.19 -7.00
CA GLU A 660 19.62 -16.20 -8.42
C GLU A 660 18.45 -15.99 -9.39
N GLU A 661 17.20 -16.00 -8.91
CA GLU A 661 16.03 -15.83 -9.75
C GLU A 661 15.73 -14.35 -9.97
N ILE A 662 15.68 -13.93 -11.24
CA ILE A 662 15.29 -12.57 -11.62
C ILE A 662 13.77 -12.49 -11.57
N ILE A 663 13.24 -11.82 -10.53
CA ILE A 663 11.80 -11.56 -10.39
C ILE A 663 11.37 -10.48 -11.39
N GLU A 664 12.17 -9.41 -11.52
CA GLU A 664 11.88 -8.30 -12.40
C GLU A 664 13.14 -7.82 -13.12
N PRO A 665 13.19 -7.92 -14.46
CA PRO A 665 14.31 -7.41 -15.25
C PRO A 665 14.42 -5.89 -15.19
N LEU A 666 15.65 -5.38 -15.29
CA LEU A 666 15.99 -3.97 -15.31
C LEU A 666 15.17 -3.20 -16.36
N ALA A 667 15.02 -3.77 -17.56
CA ALA A 667 14.26 -3.18 -18.66
C ALA A 667 12.79 -2.88 -18.30
N GLU A 668 12.10 -3.78 -17.58
CA GLU A 668 10.73 -3.52 -17.11
C GLU A 668 10.69 -2.40 -16.05
N ARG A 669 11.70 -2.30 -15.18
CA ARG A 669 11.77 -1.31 -14.08
C ARG A 669 12.07 0.11 -14.57
N VAL A 670 12.95 0.25 -15.57
CA VAL A 670 13.37 1.56 -16.09
C VAL A 670 12.43 2.11 -17.17
N MET A 671 11.57 1.27 -17.75
CA MET A 671 10.63 1.67 -18.79
C MET A 671 9.75 2.85 -18.36
N GLY A 672 9.72 3.90 -19.18
CA GLY A 672 8.97 5.12 -18.92
C GLY A 672 9.52 6.00 -17.79
N ARG A 673 10.72 5.70 -17.25
CA ARG A 673 11.47 6.63 -16.39
C ARG A 673 12.38 7.52 -17.24
N VAL A 674 12.91 8.58 -16.63
CA VAL A 674 13.84 9.52 -17.28
C VAL A 674 15.26 9.23 -16.83
N ALA A 675 16.19 9.13 -17.77
CA ALA A 675 17.60 8.88 -17.46
C ALA A 675 18.25 10.09 -16.75
N ALA A 676 18.89 9.86 -15.61
CA ALA A 676 19.61 10.92 -14.88
C ALA A 676 20.99 11.21 -15.50
N GLU A 677 21.58 10.19 -16.13
CA GLU A 677 22.86 10.25 -16.85
C GLU A 677 22.71 9.66 -18.26
N THR A 678 23.69 9.88 -19.13
CA THR A 678 23.65 9.34 -20.50
C THR A 678 24.01 7.86 -20.48
N ILE A 679 23.08 7.01 -20.90
CA ILE A 679 23.23 5.55 -20.93
C ILE A 679 23.95 5.17 -22.22
N LYS A 680 25.06 4.46 -22.07
CA LYS A 680 25.86 3.94 -23.18
C LYS A 680 25.99 2.43 -23.05
N ASP A 681 25.99 1.76 -24.18
CA ASP A 681 26.33 0.35 -24.25
C ASP A 681 27.81 0.14 -23.85
N PRO A 682 28.14 -0.73 -22.88
CA PRO A 682 29.51 -1.01 -22.47
C PRO A 682 30.39 -1.55 -23.59
N GLU A 683 29.84 -2.33 -24.53
CA GLU A 683 30.60 -2.97 -25.59
C GLU A 683 30.76 -2.06 -26.81
N THR A 684 29.64 -1.56 -27.34
CA THR A 684 29.63 -0.77 -28.58
C THR A 684 29.96 0.71 -28.36
N LYS A 685 29.87 1.19 -27.10
CA LYS A 685 29.95 2.62 -26.71
C LYS A 685 28.90 3.52 -27.37
N GLU A 686 27.90 2.93 -28.04
CA GLU A 686 26.79 3.69 -28.60
C GLU A 686 25.92 4.28 -27.50
N ILE A 687 25.39 5.48 -27.75
CA ILE A 687 24.45 6.12 -26.83
C ILE A 687 23.09 5.48 -27.03
N ILE A 688 22.59 4.81 -25.99
CA ILE A 688 21.26 4.21 -25.98
C ILE A 688 20.21 5.28 -25.65
N CYS A 689 20.47 6.08 -24.59
CA CYS A 689 19.56 7.11 -24.12
C CYS A 689 20.36 8.30 -23.56
N LYS A 690 19.96 9.53 -23.92
CA LYS A 690 20.61 10.75 -23.44
C LYS A 690 20.18 11.10 -22.02
N ARG A 691 20.96 11.96 -21.35
CA ARG A 691 20.53 12.55 -20.08
C ARG A 691 19.22 13.33 -20.28
N ASN A 692 18.28 13.19 -19.34
CA ASN A 692 16.96 13.83 -19.34
C ASN A 692 16.03 13.41 -20.50
N SER A 693 16.33 12.33 -21.23
CA SER A 693 15.34 11.70 -22.11
C SER A 693 14.61 10.55 -21.41
N MET A 694 13.35 10.34 -21.81
CA MET A 694 12.56 9.20 -21.37
C MET A 694 13.16 7.91 -21.95
N ILE A 695 13.11 6.84 -21.15
CA ILE A 695 13.50 5.50 -21.58
C ILE A 695 12.26 4.84 -22.19
N ASP A 696 12.20 4.85 -23.52
CA ASP A 696 11.15 4.22 -24.30
C ASP A 696 11.38 2.70 -24.44
N GLU A 697 10.41 1.97 -24.98
CA GLU A 697 10.49 0.51 -25.13
C GLU A 697 11.70 0.07 -25.96
N ASP A 698 12.01 0.77 -27.05
CA ASP A 698 13.18 0.46 -27.89
C ASP A 698 14.50 0.66 -27.12
N ALA A 699 14.57 1.70 -26.29
CA ALA A 699 15.71 1.93 -25.41
C ALA A 699 15.80 0.87 -24.32
N ALA A 700 14.66 0.45 -23.75
CA ALA A 700 14.59 -0.62 -22.75
C ALA A 700 14.98 -1.99 -23.33
N GLU A 701 14.62 -2.29 -24.58
CA GLU A 701 15.01 -3.52 -25.25
C GLU A 701 16.50 -3.52 -25.61
N ARG A 702 17.05 -2.39 -26.06
CA ARG A 702 18.51 -2.22 -26.21
C ARG A 702 19.24 -2.36 -24.88
N ILE A 703 18.67 -1.85 -23.78
CA ILE A 703 19.21 -2.05 -22.42
C ILE A 703 19.18 -3.54 -22.06
N HIS A 704 18.11 -4.26 -22.38
CA HIS A 704 18.01 -5.69 -22.11
C HIS A 704 19.02 -6.53 -22.89
N GLN A 705 19.30 -6.14 -24.14
CA GLN A 705 20.31 -6.79 -24.98
C GLN A 705 21.73 -6.44 -24.54
N SER A 706 21.94 -5.27 -23.93
CA SER A 706 23.23 -4.85 -23.38
C SER A 706 23.51 -5.48 -22.01
N GLN A 707 24.78 -5.70 -21.67
CA GLN A 707 25.20 -6.23 -20.35
C GLN A 707 25.20 -5.15 -19.24
N ILE A 708 24.21 -4.25 -19.22
CA ILE A 708 24.13 -3.19 -18.22
C ILE A 708 23.46 -3.71 -16.96
N GLU A 709 24.18 -3.70 -15.84
CA GLU A 709 23.66 -4.18 -14.54
C GLU A 709 22.89 -3.10 -13.76
N THR A 710 23.33 -1.84 -13.86
CA THR A 710 22.78 -0.72 -13.09
C THR A 710 22.60 0.51 -13.96
N ILE A 711 21.45 1.18 -13.79
CA ILE A 711 21.14 2.44 -14.48
C ILE A 711 20.68 3.48 -13.47
N LYS A 712 21.22 4.68 -13.62
CA LYS A 712 20.83 5.83 -12.80
C LYS A 712 19.67 6.59 -13.44
N VAL A 713 18.51 6.50 -12.81
CA VAL A 713 17.26 7.14 -13.27
C VAL A 713 16.82 8.26 -12.33
N ARG A 714 16.10 9.23 -12.86
CA ARG A 714 15.40 10.21 -12.03
C ARG A 714 14.26 9.51 -11.30
N SER A 715 14.03 9.91 -10.05
CA SER A 715 13.01 9.33 -9.20
C SER A 715 12.25 10.41 -8.44
N GLU A 716 10.99 10.10 -8.13
CA GLU A 716 10.15 10.75 -7.16
C GLU A 716 10.83 10.93 -5.78
N LEU A 717 11.72 10.01 -5.40
CA LEU A 717 12.46 10.03 -4.14
C LEU A 717 13.55 11.11 -4.10
N THR A 718 14.19 11.39 -5.24
CA THR A 718 15.29 12.38 -5.37
C THR A 718 14.81 13.76 -5.83
N CYS A 719 13.49 13.93 -6.01
CA CYS A 719 12.88 15.16 -6.49
C CYS A 719 12.99 16.30 -5.47
N GLU A 720 13.54 17.45 -5.90
CA GLU A 720 13.78 18.63 -5.06
C GLU A 720 12.65 19.68 -5.11
N THR A 721 11.59 19.43 -5.88
CA THR A 721 10.43 20.33 -5.97
C THR A 721 9.81 20.57 -4.59
N LYS A 722 9.53 21.85 -4.27
CA LYS A 722 9.02 22.27 -2.94
C LYS A 722 7.65 21.69 -2.59
N GLN A 723 6.74 21.70 -3.55
CA GLN A 723 5.36 21.22 -3.42
C GLN A 723 5.06 20.29 -4.61
N GLY A 724 4.55 19.09 -4.34
CA GLY A 724 4.31 18.11 -5.38
C GLY A 724 5.59 17.52 -5.97
N LEU A 725 5.59 17.21 -7.26
CA LEU A 725 6.68 16.61 -8.02
C LEU A 725 6.86 17.32 -9.36
N CYS A 726 8.06 17.20 -9.96
CA CYS A 726 8.24 17.59 -11.35
C CYS A 726 7.93 16.43 -12.31
N ALA A 727 7.53 16.76 -13.54
CA ALA A 727 7.20 15.78 -14.57
C ALA A 727 8.38 14.86 -14.91
N MET A 728 9.61 15.39 -14.99
CA MET A 728 10.80 14.61 -15.32
C MET A 728 11.18 13.58 -14.24
N CYS A 729 10.93 13.85 -12.96
CA CYS A 729 11.19 12.88 -11.89
C CYS A 729 10.14 11.76 -11.83
N TYR A 730 8.92 12.02 -12.31
CA TYR A 730 7.85 11.01 -12.38
C TYR A 730 7.92 10.17 -13.67
N GLY A 731 8.28 10.82 -14.78
CA GLY A 731 8.36 10.24 -16.11
C GLY A 731 6.99 10.06 -16.78
N ARG A 732 6.79 8.90 -17.39
CA ARG A 732 5.60 8.55 -18.17
C ARG A 732 4.35 8.40 -17.29
N ASN A 733 3.23 8.99 -17.70
CA ASN A 733 1.91 8.66 -17.21
C ASN A 733 1.47 7.32 -17.81
N LEU A 734 1.28 6.32 -16.94
CA LEU A 734 0.95 4.97 -17.36
C LEU A 734 -0.47 4.83 -17.95
N ALA A 735 -1.36 5.79 -17.67
CA ALA A 735 -2.72 5.77 -18.20
C ALA A 735 -2.81 6.27 -19.66
N THR A 736 -1.97 7.23 -20.06
CA THR A 736 -1.97 7.82 -21.41
C THR A 736 -0.84 7.31 -22.29
N GLY A 737 0.28 6.89 -21.68
CA GLY A 737 1.47 6.50 -22.41
C GLY A 737 2.39 7.67 -22.79
N ASP A 738 2.12 8.89 -22.33
CA ASP A 738 2.94 10.08 -22.59
C ASP A 738 3.65 10.58 -21.33
N LEU A 739 4.51 11.60 -21.46
CA LEU A 739 5.08 12.30 -20.30
C LEU A 739 3.95 12.92 -19.47
N VAL A 740 4.03 12.81 -18.14
CA VAL A 740 2.99 13.33 -17.26
C VAL A 740 2.82 14.85 -17.40
N GLU A 741 1.57 15.30 -17.43
CA GLU A 741 1.24 16.72 -17.54
C GLU A 741 1.25 17.44 -16.19
N VAL A 742 1.50 18.76 -16.24
CA VAL A 742 1.41 19.62 -15.07
C VAL A 742 -0.05 19.77 -14.65
N GLY A 743 -0.34 19.37 -13.42
CA GLY A 743 -1.68 19.32 -12.84
C GLY A 743 -2.17 17.92 -12.51
N GLU A 744 -1.51 16.86 -13.00
CA GLU A 744 -1.95 15.49 -12.74
C GLU A 744 -1.82 15.14 -11.25
N ALA A 745 -2.87 14.57 -10.66
CA ALA A 745 -2.93 14.17 -9.26
C ALA A 745 -2.28 12.79 -9.02
N VAL A 746 -0.96 12.72 -9.27
CA VAL A 746 -0.18 11.47 -9.23
C VAL A 746 -0.19 10.77 -7.88
N GLY A 747 -0.35 11.51 -6.77
CA GLY A 747 -0.44 10.93 -5.44
C GLY A 747 -1.72 10.12 -5.21
N VAL A 748 -2.87 10.60 -5.69
CA VAL A 748 -4.13 9.86 -5.63
C VAL A 748 -4.07 8.64 -6.55
N MET A 749 -3.49 8.79 -7.74
CA MET A 749 -3.26 7.66 -8.66
C MET A 749 -2.37 6.58 -8.05
N ALA A 750 -1.30 6.97 -7.37
CA ALA A 750 -0.40 6.04 -6.68
C ALA A 750 -1.11 5.28 -5.56
N ALA A 751 -1.85 5.99 -4.71
CA ALA A 751 -2.60 5.38 -3.62
C ALA A 751 -3.65 4.37 -4.12
N GLN A 752 -4.38 4.71 -5.19
CA GLN A 752 -5.35 3.80 -5.82
C GLN A 752 -4.67 2.60 -6.47
N SER A 753 -3.54 2.81 -7.15
CA SER A 753 -2.79 1.75 -7.84
C SER A 753 -2.16 0.73 -6.89
N ILE A 754 -1.97 1.09 -5.62
CA ILE A 754 -1.53 0.19 -4.54
C ILE A 754 -2.74 -0.44 -3.83
N GLY A 755 -3.77 0.37 -3.57
CA GLY A 755 -4.94 -0.02 -2.80
C GLY A 755 -5.88 -1.00 -3.51
N GLU A 756 -6.19 -0.76 -4.78
CA GLU A 756 -7.10 -1.62 -5.57
C GLU A 756 -6.54 -3.05 -5.66
N PRO A 757 -5.28 -3.29 -6.08
CA PRO A 757 -4.75 -4.65 -6.09
C PRO A 757 -4.58 -5.22 -4.69
N GLY A 758 -4.42 -4.37 -3.66
CA GLY A 758 -4.40 -4.79 -2.26
C GLY A 758 -5.67 -5.53 -1.83
N THR A 759 -6.84 -5.14 -2.36
CA THR A 759 -8.09 -5.90 -2.16
C THR A 759 -8.05 -7.26 -2.88
N GLN A 760 -7.41 -7.32 -4.04
CA GLN A 760 -7.22 -8.56 -4.78
C GLN A 760 -6.26 -9.54 -4.07
N LEU A 761 -5.24 -9.07 -3.36
CA LEU A 761 -4.37 -9.94 -2.55
C LEU A 761 -5.19 -10.73 -1.52
N THR A 762 -6.13 -10.06 -0.88
CA THR A 762 -7.03 -10.68 0.11
C THR A 762 -8.04 -11.62 -0.54
N LEU A 763 -8.52 -11.30 -1.76
CA LEU A 763 -9.48 -12.14 -2.49
C LEU A 763 -8.83 -13.35 -3.18
N ARG A 764 -7.62 -13.24 -3.76
CA ARG A 764 -6.91 -14.39 -4.37
C ARG A 764 -6.53 -15.47 -3.37
N THR A 765 -6.35 -15.06 -2.11
CA THR A 765 -6.22 -16.00 -0.98
C THR A 765 -7.43 -16.94 -0.89
N PHE A 766 -8.61 -16.61 -1.45
CA PHE A 766 -9.76 -17.51 -1.53
C PHE A 766 -9.54 -18.70 -2.48
N HIS A 767 -9.00 -18.44 -3.68
CA HIS A 767 -8.81 -19.48 -4.69
C HIS A 767 -7.72 -20.47 -4.29
N ILE A 768 -6.72 -19.99 -3.56
CA ILE A 768 -5.61 -20.80 -3.04
C ILE A 768 -5.96 -21.35 -1.64
N GLY A 769 -6.73 -20.64 -0.82
CA GLY A 769 -6.94 -20.93 0.61
C GLY A 769 -7.71 -22.22 0.92
N GLY A 770 -8.28 -22.88 -0.09
CA GLY A 770 -8.77 -24.24 0.03
C GLY A 770 -7.63 -25.28 0.03
N THR A 771 -6.62 -25.09 -0.82
CA THR A 771 -5.50 -26.02 -1.07
C THR A 771 -4.18 -25.44 -0.62
N ALA A 772 -3.52 -26.08 0.34
CA ALA A 772 -2.18 -25.65 0.72
C ALA A 772 -1.18 -26.06 -0.38
N SER A 773 -0.55 -25.08 -1.02
CA SER A 773 0.55 -25.31 -1.96
C SER A 773 1.82 -24.73 -1.34
N ARG A 774 2.61 -25.58 -0.67
CA ARG A 774 3.99 -25.23 -0.36
C ARG A 774 4.81 -25.38 -1.65
N ILE A 775 5.70 -24.43 -1.91
CA ILE A 775 6.75 -24.62 -2.91
C ILE A 775 7.71 -25.64 -2.28
N ALA A 776 7.88 -26.79 -2.92
CA ALA A 776 8.83 -27.80 -2.47
C ALA A 776 10.23 -27.18 -2.54
N THR A 777 10.92 -27.09 -1.39
CA THR A 777 12.30 -26.61 -1.34
C THR A 777 13.23 -27.73 -1.79
N GLU A 778 14.04 -27.47 -2.81
CA GLU A 778 15.05 -28.44 -3.25
C GLU A 778 16.14 -28.56 -2.17
N THR A 779 16.35 -29.79 -1.68
CA THR A 779 17.45 -30.13 -0.76
C THR A 779 18.82 -30.01 -1.44
N GLN A 780 18.85 -30.07 -2.77
CA GLN A 780 20.04 -29.99 -3.59
C GLN A 780 19.97 -28.76 -4.50
N VAL A 781 20.99 -27.90 -4.46
CA VAL A 781 21.06 -26.69 -5.29
C VAL A 781 21.88 -26.97 -6.54
N GLU A 782 21.25 -26.83 -7.72
CA GLU A 782 21.89 -27.00 -9.02
C GLU A 782 22.29 -25.66 -9.67
N SER A 783 23.39 -25.67 -10.41
CA SER A 783 23.84 -24.49 -11.16
C SER A 783 22.96 -24.26 -12.39
N LYS A 784 22.32 -23.09 -12.49
CA LYS A 784 21.51 -22.69 -13.67
C LYS A 784 22.36 -22.22 -14.86
N ILE A 785 23.62 -21.90 -14.60
CA ILE A 785 24.54 -21.25 -15.54
C ILE A 785 25.80 -22.12 -15.68
N GLU A 786 26.41 -22.11 -16.86
CA GLU A 786 27.71 -22.74 -17.07
C GLU A 786 28.83 -21.75 -16.72
N GLY A 787 29.89 -22.24 -16.09
CA GLY A 787 31.02 -21.39 -15.74
C GLY A 787 32.00 -22.07 -14.78
N LYS A 788 32.93 -21.29 -14.26
CA LYS A 788 33.95 -21.75 -13.33
C LYS A 788 33.62 -21.29 -11.92
N ALA A 789 33.37 -22.21 -11.00
CA ALA A 789 33.09 -21.86 -9.60
C ALA A 789 34.35 -21.36 -8.90
N LYS A 790 34.23 -20.26 -8.16
CA LYS A 790 35.28 -19.66 -7.32
C LYS A 790 34.73 -19.48 -5.91
N PHE A 791 35.42 -20.05 -4.94
CA PHE A 791 35.00 -19.99 -3.54
C PHE A 791 35.53 -18.71 -2.88
N ILE A 792 34.66 -17.98 -2.18
CA ILE A 792 34.97 -16.76 -1.42
C ILE A 792 34.55 -16.99 0.03
N ASN A 793 35.49 -16.82 0.97
CA ASN A 793 35.24 -16.94 2.42
C ASN A 793 34.60 -18.28 2.86
N ILE A 794 34.79 -19.34 2.09
CA ILE A 794 34.31 -20.69 2.42
C ILE A 794 35.39 -21.41 3.23
N LYS A 795 35.04 -21.80 4.45
CA LYS A 795 35.82 -22.72 5.28
C LYS A 795 35.08 -24.06 5.35
N THR A 796 35.79 -25.16 5.15
CA THR A 796 35.21 -26.52 5.16
C THR A 796 35.91 -27.42 6.16
N VAL A 797 35.15 -28.36 6.71
CA VAL A 797 35.64 -29.47 7.55
C VAL A 797 35.11 -30.77 6.97
N ALA A 798 35.95 -31.81 6.93
CA ALA A 798 35.54 -33.13 6.48
C ALA A 798 34.82 -33.88 7.62
N ASN A 799 33.65 -34.44 7.36
CA ASN A 799 32.94 -35.30 8.30
C ASN A 799 33.56 -36.72 8.35
N SER A 800 33.10 -37.57 9.28
CA SER A 800 33.47 -38.99 9.38
C SER A 800 33.27 -39.79 8.08
N GLU A 801 32.32 -39.37 7.24
CA GLU A 801 32.03 -39.97 5.91
C GLU A 801 32.85 -39.38 4.76
N GLY A 802 33.79 -38.46 5.03
CA GLY A 802 34.66 -37.84 4.03
C GLY A 802 34.01 -36.72 3.19
N GLN A 803 32.79 -36.30 3.54
CA GLN A 803 32.09 -35.19 2.90
C GLN A 803 32.55 -33.84 3.48
N ASN A 804 32.67 -32.81 2.62
CA ASN A 804 33.09 -31.47 3.04
C ASN A 804 31.89 -30.64 3.50
N LEU A 805 31.78 -30.43 4.82
CA LEU A 805 30.79 -29.56 5.46
C LEU A 805 31.30 -28.12 5.54
N VAL A 806 30.43 -27.16 5.24
CA VAL A 806 30.74 -25.73 5.35
C VAL A 806 30.58 -25.24 6.78
N ILE A 807 31.66 -24.70 7.35
CA ILE A 807 31.70 -24.09 8.69
C ILE A 807 31.76 -22.55 8.64
N GLY A 808 32.02 -21.96 7.46
CA GLY A 808 31.98 -20.51 7.28
C GLY A 808 30.56 -19.99 7.08
N ARG A 809 30.12 -19.01 7.88
CA ARG A 809 28.77 -18.41 7.76
C ARG A 809 28.61 -17.41 6.60
N ASN A 810 29.73 -16.84 6.11
CA ASN A 810 29.77 -15.84 5.03
C ASN A 810 30.35 -16.40 3.71
N GLY A 811 30.25 -17.71 3.49
CA GLY A 811 30.77 -18.38 2.30
C GLY A 811 29.93 -18.09 1.05
N LYS A 812 30.59 -17.70 -0.05
CA LYS A 812 29.96 -17.47 -1.36
C LYS A 812 30.68 -18.25 -2.46
N ILE A 813 29.93 -18.78 -3.42
CA ILE A 813 30.45 -19.33 -4.67
C ILE A 813 30.13 -18.35 -5.78
N GLU A 814 31.15 -17.73 -6.37
CA GLU A 814 31.01 -16.99 -7.62
C GLU A 814 31.18 -17.94 -8.80
N ILE A 815 30.23 -17.92 -9.74
CA ILE A 815 30.38 -18.57 -11.03
C ILE A 815 31.00 -17.53 -11.97
N LEU A 816 32.19 -17.82 -12.49
CA LEU A 816 32.93 -16.96 -13.40
C LEU A 816 32.74 -17.40 -14.85
N ASP A 817 32.60 -16.44 -15.76
CA ASP A 817 32.69 -16.67 -17.20
C ASP A 817 34.16 -16.85 -17.65
N ASN A 818 34.38 -17.18 -18.92
CA ASN A 818 35.69 -17.30 -19.57
C ASN A 818 36.56 -16.03 -19.43
N ASP A 819 35.94 -14.85 -19.27
CA ASP A 819 36.61 -13.56 -19.05
C ASP A 819 36.87 -13.22 -17.56
N ASN A 820 36.74 -14.19 -16.64
CA ASN A 820 36.87 -13.99 -15.18
C ASN A 820 35.89 -12.96 -14.57
N ARG A 821 34.78 -12.65 -15.24
CA ARG A 821 33.68 -11.85 -14.68
C ARG A 821 32.73 -12.76 -13.90
N SER A 822 32.24 -12.29 -12.75
CA SER A 822 31.24 -13.00 -11.95
C SER A 822 29.88 -12.91 -12.64
N ILE A 823 29.35 -14.04 -13.10
CA ILE A 823 28.05 -14.18 -13.79
C ILE A 823 26.95 -14.72 -12.87
N GLY A 824 27.32 -15.32 -11.75
CA GLY A 824 26.38 -15.81 -10.73
C GLY A 824 27.06 -15.83 -9.37
N THR A 825 26.30 -15.63 -8.29
CA THR A 825 26.84 -15.71 -6.93
C THR A 825 25.85 -16.44 -6.04
N MET A 826 26.29 -17.53 -5.44
CA MET A 826 25.49 -18.33 -4.52
C MET A 826 26.03 -18.20 -3.11
N ASN A 827 25.17 -17.88 -2.16
CA ASN A 827 25.52 -17.91 -0.73
C ASN A 827 25.36 -19.35 -0.23
N ILE A 828 26.38 -19.90 0.42
CA ILE A 828 26.28 -21.24 1.01
C ILE A 828 25.85 -21.14 2.47
N PRO A 829 24.77 -21.81 2.88
CA PRO A 829 24.39 -21.92 4.28
C PRO A 829 25.43 -22.68 5.12
N TYR A 830 25.57 -22.29 6.39
CA TYR A 830 26.33 -23.04 7.38
C TYR A 830 25.79 -24.48 7.51
N GLY A 831 26.69 -25.45 7.51
CA GLY A 831 26.38 -26.87 7.60
C GLY A 831 25.96 -27.55 6.30
N SER A 832 26.04 -26.85 5.17
CA SER A 832 25.81 -27.45 3.85
C SER A 832 26.95 -28.39 3.46
N ILE A 833 26.61 -29.45 2.73
CA ILE A 833 27.55 -30.40 2.13
C ILE A 833 27.95 -29.89 0.75
N LEU A 834 29.22 -29.61 0.54
CA LEU A 834 29.76 -29.15 -0.75
C LEU A 834 29.96 -30.32 -1.71
N LEU A 835 29.30 -30.26 -2.86
CA LEU A 835 29.43 -31.24 -3.95
C LEU A 835 30.41 -30.75 -5.03
N ALA A 836 30.45 -29.42 -5.28
CA ALA A 836 31.38 -28.81 -6.21
C ALA A 836 32.77 -28.54 -5.59
N LYS A 837 33.80 -28.48 -6.44
CA LYS A 837 35.19 -28.14 -6.04
C LYS A 837 35.55 -26.72 -6.46
N ASP A 838 36.39 -26.04 -5.68
CA ASP A 838 36.92 -24.71 -6.04
C ASP A 838 37.63 -24.77 -7.40
N LYS A 839 37.39 -23.76 -8.24
CA LYS A 839 37.92 -23.61 -9.62
C LYS A 839 37.49 -24.68 -10.63
N SER A 840 36.52 -25.54 -10.28
CA SER A 840 35.97 -26.53 -11.21
C SER A 840 35.03 -25.91 -12.25
N LYS A 841 34.97 -26.50 -13.45
CA LYS A 841 33.97 -26.15 -14.46
C LYS A 841 32.65 -26.82 -14.10
N ILE A 842 31.61 -26.03 -13.92
CA ILE A 842 30.26 -26.47 -13.60
C ILE A 842 29.41 -26.34 -14.87
N LYS A 843 28.71 -27.42 -15.25
CA LYS A 843 27.74 -27.39 -16.34
C LYS A 843 26.36 -27.02 -15.78
N LYS A 844 25.51 -26.47 -16.64
CA LYS A 844 24.10 -26.24 -16.32
C LYS A 844 23.42 -27.54 -15.84
N GLY A 845 22.73 -27.49 -14.71
CA GLY A 845 22.07 -28.61 -14.03
C GLY A 845 23.00 -29.49 -13.19
N SER A 846 24.24 -29.07 -12.93
CA SER A 846 25.13 -29.82 -12.03
C SER A 846 24.88 -29.42 -10.57
N PRO A 847 24.77 -30.37 -9.63
CA PRO A 847 24.57 -30.07 -8.23
C PRO A 847 25.82 -29.44 -7.61
N VAL A 848 25.64 -28.36 -6.85
CA VAL A 848 26.74 -27.56 -6.28
C VAL A 848 26.90 -27.81 -4.79
N PHE A 849 25.81 -27.80 -4.04
CA PHE A 849 25.79 -28.16 -2.62
C PHE A 849 24.43 -28.73 -2.21
N GLU A 850 24.44 -29.52 -1.14
CA GLU A 850 23.26 -30.10 -0.51
C GLU A 850 23.11 -29.52 0.90
N TRP A 851 21.88 -29.28 1.32
CA TRP A 851 21.60 -28.71 2.64
C TRP A 851 20.26 -29.20 3.15
N ASP A 852 20.11 -29.23 4.49
CA ASP A 852 18.81 -29.50 5.11
C ASP A 852 18.02 -28.19 5.22
N PRO A 853 16.90 -28.05 4.49
CA PRO A 853 16.05 -26.89 4.65
C PRO A 853 15.41 -26.84 6.03
N TYR A 854 15.05 -27.95 6.65
CA TYR A 854 14.17 -27.97 7.82
C TYR A 854 14.89 -27.76 9.16
N SER A 855 16.21 -27.96 9.20
CA SER A 855 17.00 -27.78 10.42
C SER A 855 18.26 -26.95 10.18
N SER A 856 18.52 -26.00 11.09
CA SER A 856 19.84 -25.39 11.24
C SER A 856 20.66 -26.25 12.17
N VAL A 857 21.89 -26.56 11.80
CA VAL A 857 22.79 -27.36 12.63
C VAL A 857 23.86 -26.48 13.27
N ILE A 858 24.29 -26.84 14.48
CA ILE A 858 25.56 -26.38 15.07
C ILE A 858 26.53 -27.55 14.95
N ILE A 859 27.70 -27.29 14.37
CA ILE A 859 28.69 -28.32 14.00
C ILE A 859 29.98 -28.06 14.76
N ALA A 860 30.64 -29.11 15.20
CA ALA A 860 31.98 -29.06 15.78
C ALA A 860 33.03 -28.67 14.73
N ASP A 861 33.78 -27.60 14.99
CA ASP A 861 34.87 -27.12 14.14
C ASP A 861 36.15 -27.94 14.31
N LYS A 862 36.33 -28.58 15.47
CA LYS A 862 37.50 -29.38 15.84
C LYS A 862 37.07 -30.63 16.60
N ALA A 863 37.93 -31.65 16.58
CA ALA A 863 37.75 -32.86 17.39
C ALA A 863 38.11 -32.58 18.86
N GLY A 864 37.44 -33.28 19.77
CA GLY A 864 37.69 -33.16 21.21
C GLY A 864 36.54 -33.77 22.02
N LYS A 865 36.55 -33.49 23.32
CA LYS A 865 35.52 -33.98 24.26
C LYS A 865 34.48 -32.90 24.55
N VAL A 866 33.20 -33.26 24.50
CA VAL A 866 32.07 -32.35 24.79
C VAL A 866 31.98 -32.09 26.30
N ARG A 867 31.87 -30.82 26.70
CA ARG A 867 31.51 -30.41 28.08
C ARG A 867 30.36 -29.42 28.07
N PHE A 868 29.32 -29.74 28.82
CA PHE A 868 28.16 -28.89 29.02
C PHE A 868 28.45 -27.78 30.03
N GLN A 869 28.15 -26.53 29.66
CA GLN A 869 28.25 -25.37 30.55
C GLN A 869 26.88 -24.68 30.62
N ASP A 870 26.38 -24.44 31.84
CA ASP A 870 25.03 -23.92 32.10
C ASP A 870 23.87 -24.72 31.46
N LEU A 871 24.13 -25.97 31.03
CA LEU A 871 23.13 -26.95 30.59
C LEU A 871 22.80 -27.89 31.77
N ILE A 872 21.70 -27.61 32.45
CA ILE A 872 21.23 -28.27 33.66
C ILE A 872 19.81 -28.78 33.41
N GLU A 873 19.60 -30.04 33.72
CA GLU A 873 18.31 -30.72 33.56
C GLU A 873 17.22 -30.00 34.37
N SER A 874 16.02 -29.88 33.78
CA SER A 874 14.85 -29.15 34.30
C SER A 874 14.98 -27.63 34.47
N HIS A 875 16.19 -27.06 34.32
CA HIS A 875 16.44 -25.62 34.47
C HIS A 875 16.77 -24.92 33.15
N THR A 876 17.60 -25.53 32.30
CA THR A 876 18.01 -24.98 31.00
C THR A 876 17.84 -25.97 29.85
N PHE A 877 17.69 -27.27 30.12
CA PHE A 877 17.12 -28.22 29.17
C PHE A 877 16.16 -29.18 29.87
N LYS A 878 15.21 -29.77 29.14
CA LYS A 878 14.32 -30.82 29.64
C LYS A 878 14.38 -32.03 28.71
N GLU A 879 14.20 -33.21 29.28
CA GLU A 879 13.92 -34.42 28.51
C GLU A 879 12.42 -34.45 28.20
N GLU A 880 12.05 -34.18 26.95
CA GLU A 880 10.72 -34.47 26.45
C GLU A 880 10.66 -35.95 26.05
N LEU A 881 9.69 -36.64 26.62
CA LEU A 881 9.36 -38.01 26.25
C LEU A 881 8.38 -37.92 25.10
N ASP A 882 8.79 -38.42 23.95
CA ASP A 882 7.91 -38.57 22.82
C ASP A 882 6.84 -39.61 23.17
N GLU A 883 5.57 -39.17 23.27
CA GLU A 883 4.44 -39.96 23.78
C GLU A 883 4.18 -41.25 22.95
N GLN A 884 4.68 -41.32 21.72
CA GLN A 884 4.49 -42.48 20.83
C GLN A 884 5.73 -43.38 20.73
N THR A 885 6.93 -42.80 20.64
CA THR A 885 8.17 -43.59 20.46
C THR A 885 8.83 -44.01 21.76
N GLY A 886 8.45 -43.40 22.89
CA GLY A 886 9.03 -43.67 24.20
C GLY A 886 10.49 -43.22 24.35
N ARG A 887 11.06 -42.55 23.33
CA ARG A 887 12.42 -42.00 23.38
C ARG A 887 12.44 -40.63 24.05
N LYS A 888 13.52 -40.38 24.77
CA LYS A 888 13.78 -39.11 25.45
C LYS A 888 14.58 -38.20 24.53
N GLN A 889 14.02 -37.05 24.16
CA GLN A 889 14.72 -36.00 23.43
C GLN A 889 15.07 -34.85 24.38
N ARG A 890 16.31 -34.37 24.33
CA ARG A 890 16.77 -33.25 25.16
C ARG A 890 16.53 -31.93 24.45
N VAL A 891 15.58 -31.15 24.95
CA VAL A 891 15.20 -29.85 24.41
C VAL A 891 15.68 -28.73 25.32
N VAL A 892 16.44 -27.78 24.79
CA VAL A 892 16.88 -26.60 25.53
C VAL A 892 15.67 -25.68 25.79
N ILE A 893 15.43 -25.33 27.06
CA ILE A 893 14.29 -24.52 27.50
C ILE A 893 14.74 -23.18 28.06
N ASP A 894 13.84 -22.19 28.03
CA ASP A 894 14.11 -20.88 28.59
C ASP A 894 14.18 -20.97 30.11
N SER A 895 15.28 -20.49 30.69
CA SER A 895 15.50 -20.59 32.12
C SER A 895 14.82 -19.45 32.88
N LYS A 896 14.20 -19.77 34.02
CA LYS A 896 13.72 -18.73 34.96
C LYS A 896 14.88 -17.88 35.51
N ASN A 897 16.10 -18.43 35.53
CA ASN A 897 17.29 -17.74 36.01
C ASN A 897 18.11 -17.19 34.84
N LYS A 898 17.97 -15.90 34.55
CA LYS A 898 18.53 -15.21 33.36
C LYS A 898 20.06 -15.07 33.35
N ASN A 899 20.76 -15.68 34.30
CA ASN A 899 22.22 -15.69 34.36
C ASN A 899 22.83 -16.97 33.75
N LEU A 900 22.04 -18.02 33.51
CA LEU A 900 22.51 -19.27 32.90
C LEU A 900 22.44 -19.16 31.39
N ASN A 901 23.55 -19.38 30.66
CA ASN A 901 23.57 -19.37 29.19
C ASN A 901 24.02 -20.75 28.67
N PRO A 902 23.09 -21.62 28.22
CA PRO A 902 23.42 -22.98 27.80
C PRO A 902 24.45 -22.98 26.67
N GLN A 903 25.57 -23.67 26.91
CA GLN A 903 26.73 -23.72 26.03
C GLN A 903 27.32 -25.13 25.97
N ILE A 904 27.86 -25.48 24.81
CA ILE A 904 28.71 -26.65 24.61
C ILE A 904 30.14 -26.17 24.38
N ASN A 905 31.07 -26.65 25.20
CA ASN A 905 32.49 -26.45 25.03
C ASN A 905 33.13 -27.73 24.49
N ILE A 906 34.05 -27.60 23.54
CA ILE A 906 34.90 -28.70 23.09
C ILE A 906 36.25 -28.57 23.78
N ILE A 907 36.69 -29.66 24.39
CA ILE A 907 37.89 -29.72 25.23
C ILE A 907 38.95 -30.59 24.54
N GLY A 908 40.19 -30.11 24.56
CA GLY A 908 41.35 -30.86 24.07
C GLY A 908 41.95 -31.82 25.08
N ASP A 909 43.02 -32.51 24.66
CA ASP A 909 43.73 -33.48 25.48
C ASP A 909 44.32 -32.90 26.80
N ASN A 910 44.48 -31.56 26.89
CA ASN A 910 45.01 -30.84 28.06
C ASN A 910 43.94 -30.14 28.94
N ASP A 911 42.66 -30.50 28.81
CA ASP A 911 41.54 -29.90 29.56
C ASP A 911 41.31 -28.39 29.26
N GLU A 912 41.93 -27.87 28.20
CA GLU A 912 41.75 -26.51 27.69
C GLU A 912 40.51 -26.44 26.78
N VAL A 913 39.71 -25.38 26.91
CA VAL A 913 38.55 -25.13 26.04
C VAL A 913 39.05 -24.67 24.67
N ILE A 914 38.88 -25.51 23.66
CA ILE A 914 39.33 -25.27 22.29
C ILE A 914 38.31 -24.41 21.53
N SER A 915 37.02 -24.72 21.68
CA SER A 915 35.92 -23.99 21.03
C SER A 915 34.67 -24.01 21.89
N GLN A 916 33.87 -22.95 21.75
CA GLN A 916 32.71 -22.67 22.59
C GLN A 916 31.51 -22.32 21.71
N PHE A 917 30.41 -23.04 21.91
CA PHE A 917 29.18 -22.91 21.13
C PHE A 917 28.02 -22.53 22.05
N ILE A 918 27.39 -21.39 21.77
CA ILE A 918 26.19 -20.94 22.49
C ILE A 918 24.97 -21.61 21.87
N ILE A 919 24.12 -22.18 22.71
CA ILE A 919 22.98 -22.96 22.26
C ILE A 919 21.70 -22.13 22.42
N PRO A 920 20.93 -21.93 21.33
CA PRO A 920 19.67 -21.21 21.42
C PRO A 920 18.58 -22.07 22.09
N VAL A 921 17.56 -21.39 22.62
CA VAL A 921 16.39 -22.03 23.21
C VAL A 921 15.58 -22.75 22.12
N LYS A 922 14.88 -23.83 22.48
CA LYS A 922 14.11 -24.73 21.58
C LYS A 922 14.97 -25.52 20.59
N SER A 923 16.24 -25.70 20.90
CA SER A 923 17.12 -26.55 20.12
C SER A 923 17.20 -27.95 20.71
N PHE A 924 17.39 -28.95 19.85
CA PHE A 924 17.54 -30.36 20.21
C PHE A 924 19.03 -30.72 20.29
N LEU A 925 19.47 -31.15 21.46
CA LEU A 925 20.83 -31.63 21.67
C LEU A 925 20.99 -33.02 21.04
N GLN A 926 22.06 -33.22 20.26
CA GLN A 926 22.36 -34.51 19.61
C GLN A 926 23.49 -35.28 20.30
N VAL A 927 24.24 -34.63 21.19
CA VAL A 927 25.39 -35.17 21.92
C VAL A 927 25.14 -35.18 23.43
N GLU A 928 25.86 -36.04 24.14
CA GLU A 928 25.86 -36.12 25.60
C GLU A 928 27.08 -35.41 26.21
N ASP A 929 26.99 -35.08 27.50
CA ASP A 929 28.12 -34.54 28.24
C ASP A 929 29.21 -35.61 28.39
N GLY A 930 30.43 -35.30 27.93
CA GLY A 930 31.55 -36.23 27.93
C GLY A 930 31.74 -37.05 26.66
N ASP A 931 30.93 -36.88 25.61
CA ASP A 931 31.12 -37.56 24.33
C ASP A 931 32.43 -37.14 23.65
N GLU A 932 33.12 -38.11 23.03
CA GLU A 932 34.24 -37.85 22.11
C GLU A 932 33.70 -37.64 20.69
N ILE A 933 34.02 -36.48 20.11
CA ILE A 933 33.47 -36.06 18.81
C ILE A 933 34.60 -35.75 17.81
N HIS A 934 34.32 -35.99 16.53
CA HIS A 934 35.18 -35.60 15.43
C HIS A 934 34.81 -34.21 14.91
N ALA A 935 35.74 -33.56 14.19
CA ALA A 935 35.40 -32.35 13.45
C ALA A 935 34.31 -32.69 12.42
N GLY A 936 33.25 -31.88 12.34
CA GLY A 936 32.12 -32.13 11.44
C GLY A 936 30.91 -32.79 12.10
N THR A 937 31.02 -33.26 13.36
CA THR A 937 29.88 -33.81 14.10
C THR A 937 28.84 -32.72 14.42
N ILE A 938 27.55 -33.03 14.20
CA ILE A 938 26.44 -32.15 14.55
C ILE A 938 26.20 -32.21 16.06
N LEU A 939 26.37 -31.08 16.75
CA LEU A 939 26.18 -30.96 18.20
C LEU A 939 24.71 -30.70 18.56
N VAL A 940 24.07 -29.85 17.78
CA VAL A 940 22.72 -29.36 18.03
C VAL A 940 21.96 -29.25 16.72
N LYS A 941 20.72 -29.73 16.71
CA LYS A 941 19.75 -29.46 15.66
C LYS A 941 18.75 -28.41 16.14
N ILE A 942 18.66 -27.33 15.41
CA ILE A 942 17.69 -26.25 15.64
C ILE A 942 16.61 -26.42 14.57
N PRO A 943 15.38 -26.80 14.94
CA PRO A 943 14.29 -26.87 13.98
C PRO A 943 14.08 -25.45 13.43
N ARG A 944 14.22 -25.28 12.11
CA ARG A 944 13.80 -24.03 11.50
C ARG A 944 12.28 -24.04 11.50
N GLU A 945 11.66 -23.07 12.17
CA GLU A 945 10.24 -22.81 12.01
C GLU A 945 10.01 -22.35 10.55
N PHE A 946 9.94 -23.27 9.59
CA PHE A 946 9.71 -23.01 8.16
C PHE A 946 8.33 -22.38 7.88
N GLY A 947 7.46 -22.34 8.91
CA GLY A 947 6.27 -21.51 8.92
C GLY A 947 6.55 -20.00 8.93
N LYS A 948 7.79 -19.58 9.20
CA LYS A 948 8.33 -18.27 8.84
C LYS A 948 9.08 -18.38 7.51
N SER A 949 8.40 -18.83 6.44
CA SER A 949 8.71 -18.21 5.15
C SER A 949 8.76 -16.72 5.43
N ARG A 950 9.80 -16.00 5.00
CA ARG A 950 9.93 -14.54 5.22
C ARG A 950 8.53 -13.93 5.22
N ASP A 951 8.24 -13.09 6.20
CA ASP A 951 6.95 -12.47 6.57
C ASP A 951 6.16 -11.82 5.39
N ILE A 952 6.68 -11.96 4.17
CA ILE A 952 6.10 -11.75 2.84
C ILE A 952 4.80 -12.56 2.61
N THR A 953 4.62 -13.76 3.21
CA THR A 953 3.34 -14.49 3.13
C THR A 953 2.22 -13.87 3.96
N GLY A 954 2.53 -12.85 4.78
CA GLY A 954 1.55 -12.06 5.51
C GLY A 954 0.58 -11.28 4.62
N GLY A 955 0.81 -11.22 3.31
CA GLY A 955 -0.06 -10.55 2.34
C GLY A 955 -0.26 -9.08 2.67
N LEU A 956 -1.51 -8.63 2.73
CA LEU A 956 -1.86 -7.24 3.00
C LEU A 956 -1.40 -6.72 4.39
N PRO A 957 -1.55 -7.47 5.51
CA PRO A 957 -0.99 -7.10 6.81
C PRO A 957 0.48 -6.68 6.76
N ARG A 958 1.33 -7.42 6.04
CA ARG A 958 2.75 -7.10 5.91
C ARG A 958 2.98 -5.77 5.21
N VAL A 959 2.26 -5.52 4.11
CA VAL A 959 2.28 -4.24 3.40
C VAL A 959 1.86 -3.09 4.33
N ALA A 960 0.81 -3.29 5.12
CA ALA A 960 0.34 -2.30 6.08
C ALA A 960 1.35 -2.03 7.21
N GLU A 961 2.08 -3.06 7.68
CA GLU A 961 3.15 -2.90 8.68
C GLU A 961 4.34 -2.09 8.14
N LEU A 962 4.75 -2.35 6.89
CA LEU A 962 5.81 -1.62 6.21
C LEU A 962 5.44 -0.14 6.02
N PHE A 963 4.23 0.17 5.54
CA PHE A 963 3.77 1.55 5.41
C PHE A 963 3.54 2.25 6.76
N GLU A 964 3.27 1.51 7.83
CA GLU A 964 3.19 2.07 9.18
C GLU A 964 4.55 2.19 9.86
N SER A 965 5.64 1.76 9.20
CA SER A 965 6.98 1.72 9.78
C SER A 965 7.00 1.05 11.16
N ARG A 966 6.21 -0.02 11.33
CA ARG A 966 6.14 -0.73 12.61
C ARG A 966 7.42 -1.48 12.86
N GLN A 967 7.91 -1.41 14.09
CA GLN A 967 9.07 -2.20 14.49
C GLN A 967 8.71 -3.69 14.47
N PRO A 968 9.55 -4.54 13.84
CA PRO A 968 9.33 -5.98 13.85
C PRO A 968 9.28 -6.50 15.28
N LYS A 969 8.38 -7.47 15.56
CA LYS A 969 8.30 -8.11 16.88
C LYS A 969 9.62 -8.75 17.30
N LEU A 970 10.37 -9.29 16.33
CA LEU A 970 11.69 -9.88 16.51
C LEU A 970 12.69 -9.08 15.66
N ARG A 971 13.17 -7.97 16.25
CA ARG A 971 14.11 -7.04 15.63
C ARG A 971 15.53 -7.62 15.68
N ALA A 972 16.19 -7.67 14.53
CA ALA A 972 17.62 -7.96 14.48
C ALA A 972 18.41 -6.74 14.98
N VAL A 973 19.41 -7.00 15.82
CA VAL A 973 20.41 -6.01 16.18
C VAL A 973 21.42 -5.95 15.02
N VAL A 974 21.66 -4.74 14.49
CA VAL A 974 22.60 -4.50 13.38
C VAL A 974 23.78 -3.65 13.85
N SER A 975 24.95 -3.87 13.26
CA SER A 975 26.11 -3.01 13.52
C SER A 975 25.91 -1.64 12.88
N GLU A 976 26.31 -0.57 13.56
CA GLU A 976 26.28 0.82 13.05
C GLU A 976 27.66 1.27 12.55
N ILE A 977 28.71 0.50 12.82
CA ILE A 977 30.09 0.78 12.45
C ILE A 977 30.76 -0.48 11.88
N ASP A 978 31.79 -0.29 11.06
CA ASP A 978 32.66 -1.37 10.60
C ASP A 978 33.66 -1.72 11.71
N GLY A 979 33.81 -2.99 12.04
CA GLY A 979 34.76 -3.39 13.08
C GLY A 979 34.71 -4.86 13.47
N TYR A 980 35.54 -5.21 14.45
CA TYR A 980 35.63 -6.56 15.01
C TYR A 980 34.69 -6.72 16.20
N VAL A 981 33.96 -7.84 16.24
CA VAL A 981 33.02 -8.15 17.32
C VAL A 981 33.74 -8.75 18.53
N LYS A 982 33.46 -8.23 19.73
CA LYS A 982 33.84 -8.78 21.04
C LYS A 982 32.62 -9.01 21.90
N PHE A 983 32.63 -10.07 22.72
CA PHE A 983 31.54 -10.30 23.66
C PHE A 983 31.80 -9.59 24.99
N GLY A 984 30.87 -8.73 25.41
CA GLY A 984 30.90 -8.04 26.70
C GLY A 984 30.29 -8.86 27.85
N ALA A 985 30.34 -8.29 29.06
CA ALA A 985 29.77 -8.90 30.26
C ALA A 985 28.24 -8.90 30.25
N ILE A 986 27.64 -9.90 30.89
CA ILE A 986 26.18 -10.04 30.99
C ILE A 986 25.69 -9.24 32.20
N LYS A 987 24.72 -8.36 31.98
CA LYS A 987 24.05 -7.61 33.06
C LYS A 987 22.55 -7.84 32.98
N ARG A 988 21.98 -8.42 34.05
CA ARG A 988 20.52 -8.64 34.21
C ARG A 988 19.85 -9.39 33.04
N GLY A 989 20.52 -10.39 32.46
CA GLY A 989 19.98 -11.18 31.35
C GLY A 989 20.03 -10.50 29.98
N VAL A 990 20.86 -9.48 29.81
CA VAL A 990 21.18 -8.86 28.52
C VAL A 990 22.68 -9.02 28.29
N ARG A 991 23.05 -9.52 27.12
CA ARG A 991 24.45 -9.68 26.70
C ARG A 991 24.86 -8.46 25.89
N GLU A 992 25.99 -7.85 26.24
CA GLU A 992 26.58 -6.76 25.46
C GLU A 992 27.44 -7.34 24.32
N LEU A 993 27.24 -6.89 23.08
CA LEU A 993 28.14 -7.06 21.94
C LEU A 993 28.91 -5.77 21.75
N ILE A 994 30.23 -5.83 21.63
CA ILE A 994 31.07 -4.65 21.41
C ILE A 994 31.64 -4.77 20.01
N VAL A 995 31.40 -3.79 19.15
CA VAL A 995 32.09 -3.69 17.85
C VAL A 995 33.17 -2.64 18.00
N GLU A 996 34.42 -3.03 17.76
CA GLU A 996 35.58 -2.15 17.84
C GLU A 996 36.10 -1.85 16.43
N SER A 997 36.12 -0.57 16.09
CA SER A 997 36.80 -0.01 14.93
C SER A 997 38.07 0.73 15.38
N ASP A 998 38.96 1.07 14.45
CA ASP A 998 40.22 1.78 14.76
C ASP A 998 39.99 3.16 15.43
N MET A 999 38.81 3.77 15.25
CA MET A 999 38.48 5.11 15.76
C MET A 999 37.34 5.13 16.79
N GLU A 1000 36.43 4.16 16.78
CA GLU A 1000 35.21 4.16 17.59
C GLU A 1000 34.87 2.77 18.13
N THR A 1001 34.29 2.72 19.34
CA THR A 1001 33.76 1.49 19.94
C THR A 1001 32.28 1.65 20.23
N LYS A 1002 31.44 0.74 19.72
CA LYS A 1002 29.99 0.73 19.98
C LYS A 1002 29.57 -0.53 20.71
N LYS A 1003 28.63 -0.36 21.65
CA LYS A 1003 28.06 -1.45 22.45
C LYS A 1003 26.59 -1.65 22.08
N TYR A 1004 26.24 -2.90 21.80
CA TYR A 1004 24.90 -3.34 21.45
C TYR A 1004 24.37 -4.29 22.50
N SER A 1005 23.10 -4.17 22.85
CA SER A 1005 22.46 -5.00 23.87
C SER A 1005 21.60 -6.07 23.22
N VAL A 1006 21.92 -7.34 23.45
CA VAL A 1006 21.17 -8.50 22.95
C VAL A 1006 20.43 -9.18 24.11
N SER A 1007 19.11 -9.33 23.95
CA SER A 1007 18.26 -10.03 24.93
C SER A 1007 18.62 -11.51 25.02
N HIS A 1008 18.51 -12.08 26.21
CA HIS A 1008 18.66 -13.52 26.44
C HIS A 1008 17.72 -14.35 25.55
N GLY A 1009 18.22 -15.46 25.00
CA GLY A 1009 17.48 -16.39 24.15
C GLY A 1009 17.44 -16.07 22.65
N VAL A 1010 17.93 -14.90 22.22
CA VAL A 1010 18.03 -14.55 20.78
C VAL A 1010 19.29 -15.20 20.18
N HIS A 1011 19.15 -15.83 19.01
CA HIS A 1011 20.28 -16.44 18.30
C HIS A 1011 21.23 -15.37 17.73
N ILE A 1012 22.51 -15.45 18.12
CA ILE A 1012 23.57 -14.55 17.66
C ILE A 1012 24.23 -15.17 16.42
N LEU A 1013 24.32 -14.40 15.35
CA LEU A 1013 24.85 -14.85 14.05
C LEU A 1013 26.38 -14.71 13.96
N VAL A 1014 26.97 -13.83 14.75
CA VAL A 1014 28.40 -13.48 14.71
C VAL A 1014 29.18 -14.14 15.86
N HIS A 1015 30.46 -14.42 15.63
CA HIS A 1015 31.41 -14.93 16.63
C HIS A 1015 32.39 -13.84 17.10
N GLU A 1016 33.17 -14.16 18.13
CA GLU A 1016 34.21 -13.28 18.63
C GLU A 1016 35.34 -13.17 17.61
N ASN A 1017 35.80 -11.93 17.36
CA ASN A 1017 36.74 -11.54 16.31
C ASN A 1017 36.24 -11.67 14.86
N ASP A 1018 34.94 -11.85 14.63
CA ASP A 1018 34.39 -11.67 13.28
C ASP A 1018 34.43 -10.19 12.90
N PHE A 1019 34.83 -9.91 11.66
CA PHE A 1019 34.71 -8.58 11.06
C PHE A 1019 33.29 -8.39 10.53
N VAL A 1020 32.62 -7.33 10.95
CA VAL A 1020 31.27 -6.98 10.51
C VAL A 1020 31.27 -5.61 9.84
N GLU A 1021 30.49 -5.50 8.77
CA GLU A 1021 30.24 -4.23 8.09
C GLU A 1021 29.05 -3.48 8.71
N ALA A 1022 29.02 -2.16 8.53
CA ALA A 1022 27.95 -1.28 8.97
C ALA A 1022 26.63 -1.67 8.27
N GLY A 1023 25.65 -2.05 9.09
CA GLY A 1023 24.35 -2.57 8.68
C GLY A 1023 24.27 -4.09 8.55
N GLU A 1024 25.34 -4.83 8.86
CA GLU A 1024 25.30 -6.29 8.96
C GLU A 1024 24.55 -6.74 10.23
N ARG A 1025 23.84 -7.87 10.13
CA ARG A 1025 23.01 -8.40 11.22
C ARG A 1025 23.85 -9.17 12.22
N LEU A 1026 23.83 -8.76 13.48
CA LEU A 1026 24.49 -9.44 14.59
C LEU A 1026 23.63 -10.57 15.18
N THR A 1027 22.31 -10.42 15.10
CA THR A 1027 21.34 -11.41 15.59
C THR A 1027 20.35 -11.81 14.51
N ASP A 1028 19.70 -12.95 14.70
CA ASP A 1028 18.58 -13.36 13.87
C ASP A 1028 17.37 -12.41 14.04
N GLY A 1029 16.56 -12.28 13.01
CA GLY A 1029 15.41 -11.37 12.95
C GLY A 1029 15.38 -10.43 11.74
N ALA A 1030 14.33 -9.61 11.69
CA ALA A 1030 14.14 -8.63 10.62
C ALA A 1030 14.81 -7.29 10.97
N ILE A 1031 15.40 -6.63 9.98
CA ILE A 1031 16.02 -5.31 10.14
C ILE A 1031 14.92 -4.25 10.25
N SER A 1032 15.03 -3.34 11.21
CA SER A 1032 14.11 -2.22 11.33
C SER A 1032 14.39 -1.15 10.26
N PRO A 1033 13.38 -0.59 9.58
CA PRO A 1033 13.55 0.54 8.66
C PRO A 1033 14.22 1.76 9.33
N ASP A 1034 13.96 1.98 10.63
CA ASP A 1034 14.59 3.06 11.41
C ASP A 1034 16.11 2.89 11.54
N ASP A 1035 16.57 1.64 11.66
CA ASP A 1035 18.00 1.33 11.78
C ASP A 1035 18.70 1.54 10.44
N ILE A 1036 18.05 1.15 9.34
CA ILE A 1036 18.54 1.42 7.99
C ILE A 1036 18.64 2.95 7.78
N LEU A 1037 17.71 3.74 8.32
CA LEU A 1037 17.74 5.20 8.18
C LEU A 1037 18.91 5.82 8.92
N ALA A 1038 19.15 5.35 10.15
CA ALA A 1038 20.23 5.86 10.98
C ALA A 1038 21.62 5.50 10.41
N ILE A 1039 21.76 4.30 9.82
CA ILE A 1039 23.05 3.76 9.39
C ILE A 1039 23.35 4.08 7.92
N LYS A 1040 22.45 3.69 7.01
CA LYS A 1040 22.66 3.77 5.56
C LYS A 1040 22.07 5.03 4.92
N GLY A 1041 21.32 5.81 5.68
CA GLY A 1041 20.72 7.07 5.24
C GLY A 1041 19.39 6.90 4.47
N PRO A 1042 18.76 8.03 4.07
CA PRO A 1042 17.38 8.04 3.56
C PRO A 1042 17.22 7.28 2.24
N SER A 1043 18.15 7.41 1.29
CA SER A 1043 18.05 6.77 -0.02
C SER A 1043 17.97 5.25 0.07
N LYS A 1044 18.77 4.63 0.97
CA LYS A 1044 18.77 3.18 1.15
C LYS A 1044 17.54 2.64 1.86
N VAL A 1045 16.96 3.40 2.80
CA VAL A 1045 15.66 3.04 3.41
C VAL A 1045 14.55 3.08 2.39
N GLN A 1046 14.54 4.10 1.54
CA GLN A 1046 13.51 4.26 0.53
C GLN A 1046 13.56 3.10 -0.47
N GLU A 1047 14.77 2.75 -0.94
CA GLU A 1047 15.00 1.60 -1.81
C GLU A 1047 14.55 0.28 -1.15
N TYR A 1048 14.92 0.06 0.11
CA TYR A 1048 14.50 -1.12 0.89
C TYR A 1048 12.97 -1.23 1.01
N LEU A 1049 12.28 -0.15 1.38
CA LEU A 1049 10.82 -0.15 1.50
C LEU A 1049 10.12 -0.40 0.16
N VAL A 1050 10.62 0.20 -0.93
CA VAL A 1050 10.06 -0.02 -2.27
C VAL A 1050 10.21 -1.48 -2.69
N ASN A 1051 11.40 -2.06 -2.55
CA ASN A 1051 11.68 -3.44 -2.96
C ASN A 1051 10.88 -4.45 -2.10
N GLU A 1052 10.87 -4.32 -0.77
CA GLU A 1052 10.13 -5.24 0.12
C GLU A 1052 8.62 -5.21 -0.16
N ILE A 1053 8.03 -4.03 -0.39
CA ILE A 1053 6.61 -3.93 -0.72
C ILE A 1053 6.34 -4.53 -2.11
N GLN A 1054 7.21 -4.26 -3.08
CA GLN A 1054 7.10 -4.79 -4.43
C GLN A 1054 7.16 -6.33 -4.44
N GLU A 1055 8.07 -6.93 -3.67
CA GLU A 1055 8.18 -8.38 -3.50
C GLU A 1055 6.85 -9.00 -3.02
N VAL A 1056 6.16 -8.40 -2.03
CA VAL A 1056 4.87 -8.90 -1.55
C VAL A 1056 3.81 -8.92 -2.65
N TYR A 1057 3.70 -7.85 -3.44
CA TYR A 1057 2.74 -7.80 -4.55
C TYR A 1057 3.11 -8.78 -5.67
N ARG A 1058 4.40 -8.93 -5.98
CA ARG A 1058 4.89 -9.79 -7.06
C ARG A 1058 4.77 -11.28 -6.74
N LEU A 1059 5.03 -11.70 -5.50
CA LEU A 1059 4.76 -13.09 -5.05
C LEU A 1059 3.30 -13.48 -5.25
N GLN A 1060 2.38 -12.51 -5.23
CA GLN A 1060 0.95 -12.73 -5.45
C GLN A 1060 0.53 -12.53 -6.92
N GLY A 1061 1.51 -12.37 -7.82
CA GLY A 1061 1.30 -12.19 -9.26
C GLY A 1061 0.66 -10.86 -9.63
N VAL A 1062 0.81 -9.82 -8.81
CA VAL A 1062 0.32 -8.46 -9.07
C VAL A 1062 1.51 -7.59 -9.49
N LYS A 1063 1.40 -6.97 -10.68
CA LYS A 1063 2.42 -6.04 -11.18
C LYS A 1063 2.03 -4.59 -10.88
N ILE A 1064 2.84 -3.90 -10.08
CA ILE A 1064 2.74 -2.47 -9.78
C ILE A 1064 4.06 -1.81 -10.21
N ASN A 1065 4.01 -0.58 -10.72
CA ASN A 1065 5.23 0.18 -11.02
C ASN A 1065 5.80 0.83 -9.74
N ASP A 1066 7.12 0.74 -9.56
CA ASP A 1066 7.87 1.26 -8.40
C ASP A 1066 7.55 2.74 -8.09
N LYS A 1067 7.22 3.55 -9.10
CA LYS A 1067 6.94 4.99 -8.93
C LYS A 1067 5.79 5.26 -7.95
N HIS A 1068 4.79 4.38 -7.92
CA HIS A 1068 3.62 4.55 -7.04
C HIS A 1068 4.01 4.33 -5.59
N ILE A 1069 4.77 3.27 -5.31
CA ILE A 1069 5.26 2.97 -3.95
C ILE A 1069 6.23 4.07 -3.50
N GLY A 1070 7.12 4.51 -4.39
CA GLY A 1070 8.08 5.59 -4.12
C GLY A 1070 7.41 6.91 -3.76
N ILE A 1071 6.26 7.25 -4.34
CA ILE A 1071 5.49 8.45 -3.95
C ILE A 1071 5.05 8.37 -2.48
N ILE A 1072 4.53 7.22 -2.03
CA ILE A 1072 4.10 7.04 -0.64
C ILE A 1072 5.30 7.08 0.31
N VAL A 1073 6.37 6.37 -0.03
CA VAL A 1073 7.61 6.32 0.75
C VAL A 1073 8.26 7.72 0.86
N ARG A 1074 8.16 8.55 -0.18
CA ARG A 1074 8.57 9.96 -0.11
C ARG A 1074 7.78 10.73 0.95
N GLN A 1075 6.48 10.51 1.06
CA GLN A 1075 5.64 11.18 2.07
C GLN A 1075 6.02 10.76 3.50
N MET A 1076 6.43 9.49 3.70
CA MET A 1076 6.87 8.98 5.00
C MET A 1076 8.13 9.70 5.55
N LEU A 1077 8.96 10.28 4.68
CA LEU A 1077 10.23 10.96 5.02
C LEU A 1077 10.18 12.50 4.91
N GLN A 1078 8.98 13.08 4.94
CA GLN A 1078 8.81 14.54 4.83
C GLN A 1078 9.19 15.34 6.07
N LYS A 1079 9.40 14.67 7.20
CA LYS A 1079 9.66 15.34 8.47
C LYS A 1079 11.11 15.19 8.89
N TYR A 1080 11.63 16.26 9.47
CA TYR A 1080 12.91 16.29 10.15
C TYR A 1080 12.68 16.45 11.65
N LEU A 1081 13.47 15.72 12.43
CA LEU A 1081 13.56 15.88 13.87
C LEU A 1081 14.69 16.88 14.15
N VAL A 1082 14.36 18.00 14.77
CA VAL A 1082 15.34 19.03 15.13
C VAL A 1082 16.19 18.52 16.30
N LYS A 1083 17.50 18.36 16.09
CA LYS A 1083 18.46 17.92 17.12
C LYS A 1083 18.89 19.11 17.96
N ASP A 1084 19.39 20.14 17.28
CA ASP A 1084 19.71 21.43 17.85
C ASP A 1084 19.00 22.53 17.05
N SER A 1085 18.33 23.42 17.76
CA SER A 1085 17.55 24.53 17.21
C SER A 1085 18.43 25.70 16.77
N GLY A 1086 19.68 25.78 17.27
CA GLY A 1086 20.56 26.92 17.00
C GLY A 1086 19.86 28.23 17.36
N ASP A 1087 19.85 29.18 16.43
CA ASP A 1087 19.16 30.47 16.55
C ASP A 1087 17.87 30.55 15.70
N THR A 1088 17.34 29.40 15.28
CA THR A 1088 16.08 29.32 14.51
C THR A 1088 14.86 29.44 15.41
N ARG A 1089 13.68 29.56 14.79
CA ARG A 1089 12.39 29.50 15.51
C ARG A 1089 12.00 28.12 16.05
N PHE A 1090 12.75 27.07 15.74
CA PHE A 1090 12.39 25.70 16.09
C PHE A 1090 12.78 25.37 17.54
N LEU A 1091 12.12 24.36 18.13
CA LEU A 1091 12.52 23.79 19.41
C LEU A 1091 13.24 22.46 19.22
N ASN A 1092 14.13 22.14 20.16
CA ASN A 1092 14.80 20.83 20.19
C ASN A 1092 13.75 19.72 20.34
N GLY A 1093 13.79 18.73 19.45
CA GLY A 1093 12.81 17.64 19.38
C GLY A 1093 11.55 17.94 18.58
N ASP A 1094 11.43 19.12 17.96
CA ASP A 1094 10.31 19.41 17.06
C ASP A 1094 10.36 18.56 15.78
N LYS A 1095 9.18 18.15 15.33
CA LYS A 1095 8.97 17.47 14.04
C LYS A 1095 8.53 18.51 13.01
N VAL A 1096 9.45 18.95 12.17
CA VAL A 1096 9.23 20.04 11.21
C VAL A 1096 9.20 19.47 9.80
N HIS A 1097 8.41 20.08 8.91
CA HIS A 1097 8.41 19.72 7.49
C HIS A 1097 9.75 20.08 6.84
N LYS A 1098 10.30 19.17 6.00
CA LYS A 1098 11.60 19.31 5.34
C LYS A 1098 11.75 20.64 4.59
N SER A 1099 10.72 21.07 3.86
CA SER A 1099 10.73 22.34 3.12
C SER A 1099 10.93 23.54 4.04
N ASP A 1100 10.19 23.57 5.15
CA ASP A 1100 10.11 24.73 6.04
C ASP A 1100 11.37 24.83 6.89
N PHE A 1101 11.94 23.68 7.26
CA PHE A 1101 13.23 23.58 7.92
C PHE A 1101 14.37 24.11 7.03
N MET A 1102 14.41 23.67 5.76
CA MET A 1102 15.43 24.12 4.81
C MET A 1102 15.32 25.62 4.51
N GLU A 1103 14.10 26.15 4.39
CA GLU A 1103 13.87 27.58 4.17
C GLU A 1103 14.29 28.43 5.37
N GLU A 1104 13.93 28.01 6.59
CA GLU A 1104 14.31 28.71 7.80
C GLU A 1104 15.82 28.72 8.03
N ASN A 1105 16.49 27.59 7.78
CA ASN A 1105 17.95 27.53 7.85
C ASN A 1105 18.63 28.42 6.81
N LYS A 1106 18.11 28.48 5.57
CA LYS A 1106 18.60 29.42 4.55
C LYS A 1106 18.40 30.88 4.98
N ARG A 1107 17.29 31.19 5.66
CA ARG A 1107 17.00 32.52 6.20
C ARG A 1107 17.97 32.92 7.30
N ILE A 1108 18.24 32.02 8.25
CA ILE A 1108 19.11 32.27 9.41
C ILE A 1108 20.59 32.30 9.04
N ALA A 1109 21.03 31.51 8.06
CA ALA A 1109 22.43 31.45 7.63
C ALA A 1109 23.02 32.83 7.23
N ASN A 1110 22.18 33.77 6.78
CA ASN A 1110 22.60 35.11 6.39
C ASN A 1110 22.41 36.19 7.48
N LYS A 1111 21.97 35.81 8.69
CA LYS A 1111 21.67 36.74 9.80
C LYS A 1111 22.72 36.69 10.92
N ILE A 1112 22.66 37.68 11.79
CA ILE A 1112 23.53 37.81 12.97
C ILE A 1112 22.68 37.95 14.24
N VAL A 1113 23.24 37.49 15.35
CA VAL A 1113 22.63 37.57 16.69
C VAL A 1113 23.41 38.59 17.50
N ILE A 1114 22.69 39.52 18.12
CA ILE A 1114 23.28 40.55 18.98
C ILE A 1114 23.63 39.93 20.33
N GLU A 1115 24.91 39.97 20.70
CA GLU A 1115 25.38 39.49 22.01
C GLU A 1115 25.39 40.61 23.05
N ASP A 1116 25.68 41.83 22.60
CA ASP A 1116 25.75 43.00 23.46
C ASP A 1116 25.16 44.19 22.67
N PRO A 1117 24.01 44.73 23.08
CA PRO A 1117 23.36 45.82 22.37
C PRO A 1117 24.09 47.16 22.51
N GLY A 1118 25.07 47.30 23.41
CA GLY A 1118 25.73 48.58 23.68
C GLY A 1118 24.72 49.69 23.97
N ASP A 1119 24.90 50.87 23.34
CA ASP A 1119 23.98 52.02 23.45
C ASP A 1119 22.86 52.02 22.39
N SER A 1120 22.61 50.89 21.72
CA SER A 1120 21.57 50.78 20.69
C SER A 1120 20.19 50.44 21.28
N LEU A 1121 19.14 50.59 20.47
CA LEU A 1121 17.78 50.15 20.82
C LEU A 1121 17.57 48.63 20.65
N PHE A 1122 18.63 47.87 20.35
CA PHE A 1122 18.51 46.43 20.19
C PHE A 1122 18.44 45.73 21.55
N MET A 1123 17.79 44.56 21.59
CA MET A 1123 17.79 43.68 22.75
C MET A 1123 18.87 42.60 22.62
N GLU A 1124 19.41 42.15 23.76
CA GLU A 1124 20.31 41.01 23.81
C GLU A 1124 19.62 39.74 23.23
N GLY A 1125 20.30 39.05 22.31
CA GLY A 1125 19.75 37.90 21.59
C GLY A 1125 18.86 38.22 20.38
N GLN A 1126 18.68 39.51 20.03
CA GLN A 1126 17.89 39.90 18.86
C GLN A 1126 18.61 39.53 17.55
N ILE A 1127 17.85 38.95 16.61
CA ILE A 1127 18.34 38.58 15.28
C ILE A 1127 18.12 39.74 14.31
N SER A 1128 19.19 40.23 13.68
CA SER A 1128 19.15 41.33 12.72
C SER A 1128 19.97 41.02 11.46
N ASP A 1129 19.78 41.81 10.41
CA ASP A 1129 20.54 41.67 9.19
C ASP A 1129 21.90 42.37 9.36
N LYS A 1130 22.96 41.79 8.78
CA LYS A 1130 24.32 42.33 8.94
C LYS A 1130 24.42 43.79 8.48
N LYS A 1131 23.74 44.14 7.38
CA LYS A 1131 23.75 45.50 6.80
C LYS A 1131 23.17 46.54 7.75
N THR A 1132 22.09 46.22 8.47
CA THR A 1132 21.43 47.15 9.40
C THR A 1132 22.26 47.38 10.65
N VAL A 1133 22.87 46.32 11.21
CA VAL A 1133 23.77 46.45 12.37
C VAL A 1133 25.05 47.20 12.01
N ASP A 1134 25.62 46.95 10.82
CA ASP A 1134 26.81 47.68 10.36
C ASP A 1134 26.53 49.18 10.16
N ALA A 1135 25.34 49.55 9.69
CA ALA A 1135 24.93 50.94 9.57
C ALA A 1135 24.79 51.63 10.94
N ILE A 1136 24.09 50.99 11.88
CA ILE A 1136 23.91 51.51 13.24
C ILE A 1136 25.25 51.61 13.98
N ASN A 1137 26.13 50.63 13.81
CA ASN A 1137 27.49 50.68 14.37
C ASN A 1137 28.33 51.82 13.79
N ARG A 1138 28.12 52.22 12.53
CA ARG A 1138 28.77 53.42 11.97
C ARG A 1138 28.25 54.69 12.62
N ASP A 1139 26.94 54.78 12.86
CA ASP A 1139 26.32 55.95 13.48
C ASP A 1139 26.65 56.07 14.97
N LEU A 1140 26.66 54.96 15.71
CA LEU A 1140 27.11 54.90 17.11
C LEU A 1140 28.58 55.31 17.24
N LYS A 1141 29.45 54.85 16.32
CA LYS A 1141 30.86 55.27 16.29
C LYS A 1141 31.02 56.76 16.00
N LYS A 1142 30.21 57.33 15.10
CA LYS A 1142 30.18 58.79 14.86
C LYS A 1142 29.74 59.57 16.09
N ALA A 1143 28.80 59.02 16.86
CA ALA A 1143 28.28 59.61 18.09
C ALA A 1143 29.13 59.34 19.35
N LYS A 1144 30.32 58.70 19.22
CA LYS A 1144 31.18 58.26 20.34
C LYS A 1144 30.47 57.36 21.38
N LYS A 1145 29.54 56.53 20.92
CA LYS A 1145 28.80 55.54 21.74
C LYS A 1145 29.33 54.13 21.55
N GLU A 1146 29.00 53.22 22.46
CA GLU A 1146 29.46 51.84 22.38
C GLU A 1146 28.80 51.08 21.21
N PRO A 1147 29.58 50.44 20.32
CA PRO A 1147 29.05 49.70 19.19
C PRO A 1147 28.48 48.34 19.63
N VAL A 1148 27.44 47.90 18.92
CA VAL A 1148 26.79 46.60 19.09
C VAL A 1148 27.75 45.47 18.75
N LYS A 1149 27.94 44.51 19.67
CA LYS A 1149 28.66 43.26 19.40
C LYS A 1149 27.70 42.18 18.93
N TYR A 1150 28.10 41.43 17.92
CA TYR A 1150 27.27 40.40 17.32
C TYR A 1150 28.09 39.17 16.92
N ARG A 1151 27.43 38.00 16.93
CA ARG A 1151 27.94 36.75 16.36
C ARG A 1151 27.12 36.32 15.14
N LYS A 1152 27.66 35.42 14.31
CA LYS A 1152 26.89 34.79 13.24
C LYS A 1152 25.80 33.90 13.84
N ALA A 1153 24.61 33.94 13.24
CA ALA A 1153 23.52 33.08 13.65
C ALA A 1153 23.81 31.62 13.23
N GLN A 1154 23.51 30.67 14.11
CA GLN A 1154 23.73 29.24 13.87
C GLN A 1154 22.44 28.61 13.33
N PRO A 1155 22.50 27.90 12.18
CA PRO A 1155 21.35 27.16 11.66
C PRO A 1155 21.05 25.95 12.54
N ALA A 1156 19.81 25.46 12.47
CA ALA A 1156 19.41 24.26 13.18
C ALA A 1156 20.03 23.00 12.56
N SER A 1157 20.34 22.00 13.39
CA SER A 1157 20.71 20.66 12.98
C SER A 1157 19.52 19.71 13.04
N PHE A 1158 19.52 18.68 12.19
CA PHE A 1158 18.41 17.75 12.08
C PHE A 1158 18.85 16.30 11.88
N SER A 1159 17.95 15.39 12.19
CA SER A 1159 17.98 14.00 11.70
C SER A 1159 16.71 13.72 10.88
N PRO A 1160 16.81 13.05 9.72
CA PRO A 1160 15.63 12.54 9.01
C PRO A 1160 14.75 11.69 9.93
N LEU A 1161 13.44 11.80 9.77
CA LEU A 1161 12.48 11.03 10.55
C LEU A 1161 11.57 10.24 9.60
N LEU A 1162 11.57 8.92 9.74
CA LEU A 1162 10.60 8.05 9.09
C LEU A 1162 9.32 8.02 9.93
N LEU A 1163 8.19 8.36 9.33
CA LEU A 1163 6.88 8.28 9.96
C LEU A 1163 6.01 7.27 9.21
N GLY A 1164 5.25 6.47 9.95
CA GLY A 1164 4.18 5.66 9.38
C GLY A 1164 3.10 6.55 8.74
N ILE A 1165 2.40 6.02 7.73
CA ILE A 1165 1.40 6.78 6.96
C ILE A 1165 0.33 7.46 7.84
N THR A 1166 -0.11 6.84 8.94
CA THR A 1166 -1.07 7.47 9.87
C THR A 1166 -0.52 8.71 10.55
N GLN A 1167 0.71 8.64 11.05
CA GLN A 1167 1.35 9.77 11.72
C GLN A 1167 1.72 10.87 10.72
N ALA A 1168 2.06 10.50 9.49
CA ALA A 1168 2.27 11.45 8.40
C ALA A 1168 0.98 12.24 8.09
N SER A 1169 -0.16 11.57 7.93
CA SER A 1169 -1.47 12.22 7.66
C SER A 1169 -1.91 13.19 8.76
N LEU A 1170 -1.69 12.83 10.04
CA LEU A 1170 -2.06 13.68 11.19
C LEU A 1170 -1.19 14.93 11.30
N THR A 1171 -0.01 14.94 10.69
CA THR A 1171 0.95 16.06 10.75
C THR A 1171 1.03 16.86 9.45
N THR A 1172 -0.01 16.76 8.62
CA THR A 1172 -0.20 17.59 7.42
C THR A 1172 -0.28 19.08 7.77
N LYS A 1173 -0.04 19.95 6.79
CA LYS A 1173 -0.06 21.41 7.01
C LYS A 1173 -1.49 21.91 7.25
N SER A 1174 -2.46 21.40 6.50
CA SER A 1174 -3.87 21.73 6.66
C SER A 1174 -4.48 21.00 7.85
N PHE A 1175 -4.99 21.77 8.81
CA PHE A 1175 -5.72 21.19 9.94
C PHE A 1175 -7.13 20.72 9.51
N ILE A 1176 -7.72 21.31 8.45
CA ILE A 1176 -9.02 20.89 7.90
C ILE A 1176 -8.90 19.48 7.31
N SER A 1177 -7.84 19.24 6.52
CA SER A 1177 -7.53 17.93 5.96
C SER A 1177 -7.25 16.91 7.07
N ALA A 1178 -6.41 17.25 8.04
CA ALA A 1178 -6.09 16.37 9.18
C ALA A 1178 -7.33 16.02 10.03
N ALA A 1179 -8.22 16.99 10.29
CA ALA A 1179 -9.42 16.80 11.10
C ALA A 1179 -10.43 15.83 10.45
N SER A 1180 -10.47 15.78 9.12
CA SER A 1180 -11.29 14.83 8.36
C SER A 1180 -10.79 13.38 8.46
N PHE A 1181 -9.48 13.21 8.72
CA PHE A 1181 -8.81 11.92 8.73
C PHE A 1181 -9.14 11.14 9.99
N GLN A 1182 -8.55 11.43 11.15
CA GLN A 1182 -8.77 10.77 12.44
C GLN A 1182 -8.50 11.76 13.59
N GLU A 1183 -8.93 11.42 14.81
CA GLU A 1183 -8.67 12.24 16.01
C GLU A 1183 -9.08 13.72 15.86
N THR A 1184 -10.23 13.96 15.20
CA THR A 1184 -10.77 15.30 14.87
C THR A 1184 -10.70 16.29 16.03
N THR A 1185 -11.03 15.86 17.26
CA THR A 1185 -11.02 16.71 18.45
C THR A 1185 -9.62 17.15 18.87
N GLN A 1186 -8.63 16.27 18.76
CA GLN A 1186 -7.24 16.61 19.08
C GLN A 1186 -6.67 17.60 18.06
N VAL A 1187 -6.87 17.33 16.77
CA VAL A 1187 -6.40 18.21 15.68
C VAL A 1187 -7.00 19.62 15.79
N LEU A 1188 -8.31 19.73 16.05
CA LEU A 1188 -8.97 21.03 16.20
C LEU A 1188 -8.52 21.77 17.47
N THR A 1189 -8.26 21.06 18.57
CA THR A 1189 -7.74 21.67 19.81
C THR A 1189 -6.34 22.24 19.60
N ASP A 1190 -5.46 21.48 18.94
CA ASP A 1190 -4.09 21.93 18.62
C ASP A 1190 -4.11 23.12 17.65
N ALA A 1191 -5.02 23.12 16.66
CA ALA A 1191 -5.17 24.23 15.72
C ALA A 1191 -5.74 25.49 16.39
N ALA A 1192 -6.76 25.35 17.26
CA ALA A 1192 -7.37 26.46 17.97
C ALA A 1192 -6.41 27.12 18.96
N THR A 1193 -5.65 26.33 19.71
CA THR A 1193 -4.66 26.83 20.69
C THR A 1193 -3.54 27.62 20.01
N SER A 1194 -3.05 27.14 18.87
CA SER A 1194 -2.02 27.81 18.07
C SER A 1194 -2.53 28.90 17.14
N GLY A 1195 -3.86 29.07 17.00
CA GLY A 1195 -4.45 30.05 16.10
C GLY A 1195 -4.09 29.81 14.63
N LYS A 1196 -3.99 28.55 14.20
CA LYS A 1196 -3.53 28.18 12.85
C LYS A 1196 -4.46 28.71 11.76
N GLU A 1197 -3.86 29.27 10.72
CA GLU A 1197 -4.53 29.59 9.47
C GLU A 1197 -4.39 28.45 8.45
N ASP A 1198 -5.43 28.22 7.66
CA ASP A 1198 -5.42 27.25 6.54
C ASP A 1198 -5.55 28.00 5.22
N HIS A 1199 -4.64 27.73 4.28
CA HIS A 1199 -4.55 28.45 3.00
C HIS A 1199 -5.18 27.69 1.83
N LEU A 1200 -5.90 26.58 2.08
CA LEU A 1200 -6.65 25.84 1.05
C LEU A 1200 -5.77 25.40 -0.13
N ILE A 1201 -4.55 24.93 0.15
CA ILE A 1201 -3.56 24.54 -0.86
C ILE A 1201 -3.79 23.08 -1.32
N GLY A 1202 -4.32 22.22 -0.46
CA GLY A 1202 -4.52 20.80 -0.75
C GLY A 1202 -5.86 20.50 -1.44
N LEU A 1203 -6.03 19.25 -1.89
CA LEU A 1203 -7.24 18.80 -2.59
C LEU A 1203 -8.46 18.78 -1.66
N LYS A 1204 -8.32 18.12 -0.49
CA LYS A 1204 -9.45 17.80 0.39
C LYS A 1204 -10.07 19.04 1.03
N GLU A 1205 -9.25 20.02 1.33
CA GLU A 1205 -9.65 21.34 1.85
C GLU A 1205 -10.65 22.00 0.90
N ASN A 1206 -10.29 22.07 -0.38
CA ASN A 1206 -11.12 22.66 -1.42
C ASN A 1206 -12.41 21.86 -1.65
N VAL A 1207 -12.36 20.51 -1.61
CA VAL A 1207 -13.57 19.67 -1.69
C VAL A 1207 -14.54 19.94 -0.52
N ILE A 1208 -14.01 20.07 0.69
CA ILE A 1208 -14.82 20.35 1.89
C ILE A 1208 -15.49 21.74 1.79
N MET A 1209 -14.73 22.74 1.32
CA MET A 1209 -15.21 24.11 1.15
C MET A 1209 -16.11 24.30 -0.09
N GLY A 1210 -16.10 23.35 -1.03
CA GLY A 1210 -16.85 23.45 -2.28
C GLY A 1210 -16.17 24.30 -3.36
N HIS A 1211 -14.84 24.44 -3.30
CA HIS A 1211 -14.03 25.12 -4.31
C HIS A 1211 -13.49 24.13 -5.35
N LEU A 1212 -13.01 24.66 -6.48
CA LEU A 1212 -12.27 23.87 -7.47
C LEU A 1212 -10.98 23.32 -6.84
N ILE A 1213 -10.68 22.06 -7.13
CA ILE A 1213 -9.46 21.43 -6.63
C ILE A 1213 -8.22 21.98 -7.34
N PRO A 1214 -7.08 22.17 -6.66
CA PRO A 1214 -5.84 22.69 -7.26
C PRO A 1214 -5.08 21.64 -8.09
N ALA A 1215 -5.81 20.83 -8.88
CA ALA A 1215 -5.29 19.80 -9.78
C ALA A 1215 -6.16 19.74 -11.05
N GLY A 1216 -5.61 19.16 -12.12
CA GLY A 1216 -6.29 19.05 -13.40
C GLY A 1216 -6.79 20.40 -13.92
N THR A 1217 -8.09 20.46 -14.24
CA THR A 1217 -8.80 21.64 -14.76
C THR A 1217 -8.90 22.80 -13.76
N GLY A 1218 -8.73 22.56 -12.46
CA GLY A 1218 -8.77 23.60 -11.43
C GLY A 1218 -7.45 24.35 -11.19
N LEU A 1219 -6.42 24.09 -12.01
CA LEU A 1219 -5.21 24.91 -11.99
C LEU A 1219 -5.47 26.34 -12.49
N LYS A 1220 -4.88 27.34 -11.82
CA LYS A 1220 -4.98 28.77 -12.19
C LYS A 1220 -4.63 29.10 -13.64
N LYS A 1221 -3.79 28.28 -14.29
CA LYS A 1221 -3.45 28.47 -15.71
C LYS A 1221 -4.67 28.34 -16.64
N TYR A 1222 -5.67 27.56 -16.24
CA TYR A 1222 -6.92 27.38 -16.98
C TYR A 1222 -7.96 28.45 -16.66
N ASP A 1223 -7.84 29.17 -15.54
CA ASP A 1223 -8.71 30.32 -15.26
C ASP A 1223 -8.51 31.45 -16.29
N ALA A 1224 -7.29 31.63 -16.81
CA ALA A 1224 -7.01 32.61 -17.86
C ALA A 1224 -7.61 32.22 -19.23
N LEU A 1225 -7.93 30.94 -19.46
CA LEU A 1225 -8.63 30.47 -20.66
C LEU A 1225 -10.14 30.68 -20.58
N ARG A 1226 -10.69 31.07 -19.41
CA ARG A 1226 -12.13 31.29 -19.19
C ARG A 1226 -12.66 32.63 -19.76
N MET A 1227 -11.85 33.43 -20.44
CA MET A 1227 -12.28 34.71 -21.02
C MET A 1227 -12.07 34.77 -22.53
N GLU A 1228 -13.17 34.55 -23.26
CA GLU A 1228 -13.69 35.32 -24.41
C GLU A 1228 -14.96 34.59 -24.92
N LEU A 1229 -16.00 34.53 -24.09
CA LEU A 1229 -17.36 34.38 -24.62
C LEU A 1229 -17.81 35.78 -24.98
N ASP A 1230 -17.74 36.08 -26.28
CA ASP A 1230 -18.19 37.34 -26.87
C ASP A 1230 -19.65 37.57 -26.45
N GLU A 1231 -19.89 38.54 -25.55
CA GLU A 1231 -21.24 38.90 -25.08
C GLU A 1231 -22.16 39.31 -26.24
N SER A 1232 -21.60 39.60 -27.43
CA SER A 1232 -22.35 39.86 -28.66
C SER A 1232 -23.08 38.64 -29.24
N LEU A 1233 -22.80 37.42 -28.77
CA LEU A 1233 -23.48 36.19 -29.17
C LEU A 1233 -24.67 35.81 -28.27
N ILE A 1234 -24.93 36.58 -27.22
CA ILE A 1234 -26.14 36.44 -26.40
C ILE A 1234 -27.25 37.21 -27.14
N PRO A 1235 -28.33 36.55 -27.64
CA PRO A 1235 -29.44 37.28 -28.22
C PRO A 1235 -30.03 38.20 -27.15
N SER A 1236 -29.97 39.51 -27.37
CA SER A 1236 -30.64 40.49 -26.52
C SER A 1236 -32.13 40.14 -26.47
N GLU A 1237 -32.65 39.85 -25.28
CA GLU A 1237 -34.08 39.73 -25.04
C GLU A 1237 -34.75 41.04 -25.47
N GLU A 1238 -35.55 40.98 -26.54
CA GLU A 1238 -36.44 42.07 -26.90
C GLU A 1238 -37.44 42.26 -25.75
N GLU A 1239 -37.39 43.45 -25.14
CA GLU A 1239 -38.36 43.94 -24.16
C GLU A 1239 -39.77 43.84 -24.74
N GLY A 1240 -40.50 42.79 -24.33
CA GLY A 1240 -41.95 42.74 -24.50
C GLY A 1240 -42.59 43.60 -23.42
N ASP A 1241 -43.29 44.65 -23.86
CA ASP A 1241 -44.08 45.58 -23.05
C ASP A 1241 -44.80 44.89 -21.88
N GLY A 1242 -44.48 45.35 -20.67
CA GLY A 1242 -45.10 44.88 -19.44
C GLY A 1242 -46.54 45.38 -19.28
N GLU A 1243 -47.49 44.45 -19.23
CA GLU A 1243 -48.74 44.67 -18.51
C GLU A 1243 -48.69 43.95 -17.16
N ASN A 1244 -48.82 44.77 -16.11
CA ASN A 1244 -48.93 44.38 -14.71
C ASN A 1244 -50.00 43.31 -14.49
N VAL A 1245 -49.62 42.18 -13.88
CA VAL A 1245 -50.55 41.34 -13.13
C VAL A 1245 -49.95 41.10 -11.76
N GLU A 1246 -50.62 41.69 -10.77
CA GLU A 1246 -50.34 41.59 -9.34
C GLU A 1246 -50.22 40.14 -8.88
N SER A 1247 -49.21 39.93 -8.04
CA SER A 1247 -49.00 38.76 -7.22
C SER A 1247 -50.15 38.55 -6.24
N THR A 1248 -50.90 37.46 -6.40
CA THR A 1248 -51.61 36.83 -5.29
C THR A 1248 -50.94 35.51 -4.94
N GLU A 1249 -50.54 35.44 -3.68
CA GLU A 1249 -50.07 34.27 -2.95
C GLU A 1249 -51.12 33.15 -2.99
N GLU A 1250 -50.69 31.93 -3.30
CA GLU A 1250 -51.14 30.65 -2.69
C GLU A 1250 -50.23 29.48 -3.09
#